data_AF-A0A938I7B1-F1
#
_entry.id   AF-A0A938I7B1-F1
#
_cell.length_a   1.000
_cell.length_b   1.000
_cell.length_c   1.000
_cell.angle_alpha   90.00
_cell.angle_beta   90.00
_cell.angle_gamma   90.00
#
_symmetry.space_group_name_H-M   'P 1'
#
loop_
_entity.id
_entity.type
_entity.pdbx_description
1 polymer ?
#
loop_
_entity_poly.entity_id
_entity_poly.type
_entity_poly.pdbx_seq_one_letter_code
_entity_poly.pdbx_strand_id
1 'polypeptide(L)'
;MTGVLPSQDASLAGTARLPVVVIVALTSFLFANMLEYALPLYFNALEGFPQDVWSQLVLWQVMPWIIAPFLAGLLARRFGERRVWSAALFGQSLVPIALFVAPEPWIVRPVALWSGLTGALMWVGGVSLVQVVPQHRKGLANGLMMMSMGVGSTIGPLLGRTVLWREHVADLVSKESLARAGAFLINLSPPPADAPLGNFQMMMAGLSGLAIFGAVLIGLFGQRPGQAPGDDQLPGQTVASLRELLATPRFWALTLALCLLGGPVFQATNQFLKYRAEDVGLIVGAQDRGWIWLQLLRTAMWIPGGLAVGLLAGRRAPGIAAVAMVGSFALAGSGIGWATSTGSLFAVVAVFEFVRQFMRWSHAGYLSEHLPNRLRSTAIGCAISLAGLGSTLYGALPLALMDPNESGFDSRLPFWISAGLGLAGAAGLFVFDRLKPIRQDRIAYSVLTLLVVISGGLCPAEEPLSPVSRHVIRGAEQVVDGWVSTGGGHSFDSSSQQLNGRPWAEYERGLMRFDLKAIDPARHGQLKRAVLRLHAATVENKKNVPTVVSASSVAWNHEATFLSPDGTSRWPADRNQAENLDYAAMALGSARQVVTKPGLVEFDVTEIVEAWLFQGQANHGFLLTMGPPIFGRPDAGAWGLEFASSEAKENGPELIVELEGTPPTPELAERRALTIYPSAALPPLKSPYAIVWYGVHDKELWKQFSTSNMSTYASIPEWLAQRGVLDMTWGEGGPIDWLPTEEAWEKYYLGIAARSRAYCMHEWHMSSDSNDAQWAVRAARLTEWKHPRCYSAFYYQGQREMADLAGKGELDLLIQEGYTHVTKEFPLAAGFTVGMPGIEERIDIARKAEAIERHVVMLGHIAPAEKYHPGHELTPAMIEEQIRHLRKYAPEMPGIGFYYEGGRDLAIECDRLARKYFVDPAPEVEIASPAHEARLSSTATPHVTIRADAQPKGESKVVKYRWFIDNRFVAETDTPRYVWDLRGETPGSHFVTVHAIDDGWNRSAAQILVRCE
;
A
#
# COMPACT_ATOMS: atom_id res chain seq x y z
N MET A 1 28.02 -22.26 -21.23
CA MET A 1 28.83 -21.09 -20.79
C MET A 1 28.59 -20.92 -19.30
N THR A 2 29.65 -20.80 -18.50
CA THR A 2 29.61 -20.69 -17.03
C THR A 2 28.82 -19.46 -16.60
N GLY A 3 27.55 -19.63 -16.25
CA GLY A 3 26.71 -18.60 -15.67
C GLY A 3 27.22 -18.24 -14.29
N VAL A 4 28.02 -17.19 -14.21
CA VAL A 4 28.42 -16.55 -12.95
C VAL A 4 27.13 -16.11 -12.26
N LEU A 5 26.82 -16.72 -11.10
CA LEU A 5 25.80 -16.24 -10.18
C LEU A 5 25.91 -14.71 -10.07
N PRO A 6 24.82 -13.93 -10.15
CA PRO A 6 24.90 -12.51 -9.84
C PRO A 6 25.52 -12.41 -8.44
N SER A 7 26.70 -11.79 -8.34
CA SER A 7 27.39 -11.61 -7.07
C SER A 7 26.38 -11.09 -6.04
N GLN A 8 26.41 -11.60 -4.81
CA GLN A 8 25.55 -11.13 -3.71
C GLN A 8 25.47 -9.59 -3.61
N ASP A 9 26.50 -8.89 -4.10
CA ASP A 9 26.57 -7.43 -4.21
C ASP A 9 25.49 -6.77 -5.10
N ALA A 10 25.00 -7.42 -6.17
CA ALA A 10 23.97 -6.83 -7.04
C ALA A 10 22.60 -6.76 -6.34
N SER A 11 22.29 -7.73 -5.47
CA SER A 11 21.07 -7.77 -4.64
C SER A 11 21.03 -6.73 -3.52
N LEU A 12 22.19 -6.08 -3.26
CA LEU A 12 22.38 -5.11 -2.17
C LEU A 12 22.62 -3.70 -2.71
N ALA A 13 22.58 -3.48 -4.02
CA ALA A 13 22.74 -2.16 -4.63
C ALA A 13 21.76 -1.15 -4.02
N GLY A 14 22.23 0.08 -3.76
CA GLY A 14 21.44 1.14 -3.12
C GLY A 14 21.03 0.91 -1.66
N THR A 15 21.35 -0.23 -1.03
CA THR A 15 20.98 -0.47 0.39
C THR A 15 21.95 0.19 1.38
N ALA A 16 21.48 0.47 2.59
CA ALA A 16 22.28 1.01 3.67
C ALA A 16 23.41 0.06 4.09
N ARG A 17 24.60 0.60 4.33
CA ARG A 17 25.73 -0.15 4.91
C ARG A 17 25.58 -0.16 6.43
N LEU A 18 24.81 -1.12 6.94
CA LEU A 18 24.48 -1.22 8.38
C LEU A 18 25.67 -1.03 9.34
N PRO A 19 26.86 -1.61 9.13
CA PRO A 19 28.00 -1.36 10.03
C PRO A 19 28.39 0.12 10.13
N VAL A 20 28.37 0.82 8.99
CA VAL A 20 28.67 2.27 8.92
C VAL A 20 27.58 3.07 9.62
N VAL A 21 26.32 2.76 9.31
CA VAL A 21 25.16 3.42 9.90
C VAL A 21 25.13 3.27 11.43
N VAL A 22 25.44 2.07 11.94
CA VAL A 22 25.53 1.77 13.37
C VAL A 22 26.63 2.58 14.06
N ILE A 23 27.82 2.64 13.47
CA ILE A 23 28.93 3.43 14.01
C ILE A 23 28.55 4.91 14.07
N VAL A 24 27.98 5.45 12.99
CA VAL A 24 27.57 6.87 12.95
C VAL A 24 26.43 7.15 13.93
N ALA A 25 25.46 6.26 14.05
CA ALA A 25 24.40 6.40 15.04
C ALA A 25 24.97 6.44 16.46
N LEU A 26 25.84 5.49 16.81
CA LEU A 26 26.49 5.42 18.11
C LEU A 26 27.26 6.70 18.42
N THR A 27 28.09 7.18 17.49
CA THR A 27 28.86 8.42 17.70
C THR A 27 27.99 9.66 17.77
N SER A 28 26.87 9.71 17.04
CA SER A 28 25.90 10.82 17.10
C SER A 28 25.20 10.90 18.45
N PHE A 29 24.79 9.76 19.04
CA PHE A 29 24.16 9.74 20.37
C PHE A 29 25.17 9.97 21.49
N LEU A 30 26.41 9.49 21.33
CA LEU A 30 27.53 9.84 22.19
C LEU A 30 27.74 11.36 22.20
N PHE A 31 27.83 11.98 21.02
CA PHE A 31 27.95 13.44 20.87
C PHE A 31 26.83 14.17 21.62
N ALA A 32 25.58 13.80 21.38
CA ALA A 32 24.43 14.48 21.96
C ALA A 32 24.40 14.39 23.49
N ASN A 33 24.65 13.20 24.05
CA ASN A 33 24.56 12.97 25.50
C ASN A 33 25.80 13.46 26.26
N MET A 34 26.96 13.48 25.61
CA MET A 34 28.15 14.14 26.16
C MET A 34 27.93 15.64 26.27
N LEU A 35 27.31 16.26 25.25
CA LEU A 35 26.96 17.68 25.26
C LEU A 35 25.85 17.99 26.29
N GLU A 36 24.78 17.19 26.36
CA GLU A 36 23.69 17.35 27.34
C GLU A 36 24.18 17.22 28.80
N TYR A 37 25.14 16.31 29.06
CA TYR A 37 25.77 16.19 30.37
C TYR A 37 26.58 17.44 30.75
N ALA A 38 27.37 17.97 29.81
CA ALA A 38 28.37 18.97 30.11
C ALA A 38 27.86 20.42 30.03
N LEU A 39 26.84 20.72 29.23
CA LEU A 39 26.31 22.08 29.06
C LEU A 39 25.87 22.76 30.37
N PRO A 40 25.15 22.10 31.30
CA PRO A 40 24.80 22.71 32.58
C PRO A 40 26.03 23.10 33.41
N LEU A 41 27.06 22.23 33.43
CA LEU A 41 28.31 22.49 34.15
C LEU A 41 29.11 23.61 33.47
N TYR A 42 29.07 23.66 32.14
CA TYR A 42 29.75 24.67 31.34
C TYR A 42 29.16 26.07 31.57
N PHE A 43 27.84 26.22 31.54
CA PHE A 43 27.20 27.51 31.80
C PHE A 43 27.41 27.97 33.25
N ASN A 44 27.43 27.04 34.22
CA ASN A 44 27.74 27.38 35.60
C ASN A 44 29.23 27.73 35.82
N ALA A 45 30.13 27.28 34.93
CA ALA A 45 31.55 27.64 34.97
C ALA A 45 31.87 28.98 34.27
N LEU A 46 30.93 29.51 33.48
CA LEU A 46 31.07 30.79 32.79
C LEU A 46 30.39 31.90 33.62
N GLU A 47 31.06 33.04 33.72
CA GLU A 47 30.50 34.21 34.39
C GLU A 47 29.44 34.91 33.54
N GLY A 48 28.41 35.49 34.17
CA GLY A 48 27.42 36.35 33.50
C GLY A 48 26.26 35.64 32.79
N PHE A 49 26.12 34.32 32.93
CA PHE A 49 24.99 33.57 32.38
C PHE A 49 23.77 33.60 33.32
N PRO A 50 22.54 33.82 32.79
CA PRO A 50 21.33 33.83 33.61
C PRO A 50 20.89 32.41 34.00
N GLN A 51 20.12 32.25 35.08
CA GLN A 51 19.69 30.94 35.58
C GLN A 51 18.70 30.24 34.63
N ASP A 52 17.95 31.01 33.84
CA ASP A 52 17.06 30.49 32.81
C ASP A 52 17.77 30.05 31.53
N VAL A 53 19.10 30.21 31.39
CA VAL A 53 19.83 29.86 30.15
C VAL A 53 19.57 28.43 29.69
N TRP A 54 19.48 27.47 30.62
CA TRP A 54 19.16 26.09 30.31
C TRP A 54 17.76 25.96 29.72
N SER A 55 16.77 26.61 30.34
CA SER A 55 15.40 26.64 29.83
C SER A 55 15.31 27.25 28.44
N GLN A 56 16.03 28.35 28.21
CA GLN A 56 16.14 29.01 26.92
C GLN A 56 16.75 28.06 25.89
N LEU A 57 17.89 27.43 26.18
CA LEU A 57 18.55 26.48 25.28
C LEU A 57 17.58 25.38 24.85
N VAL A 58 16.90 24.73 25.81
CA VAL A 58 16.00 23.61 25.52
C VAL A 58 14.77 24.07 24.73
N LEU A 59 14.20 25.24 25.05
CA LEU A 59 13.07 25.81 24.30
C LEU A 59 13.44 26.09 22.84
N TRP A 60 14.55 26.80 22.62
CA TRP A 60 15.03 27.16 21.29
C TRP A 60 15.50 25.94 20.49
N GLN A 61 15.97 24.88 21.14
CA GLN A 61 16.32 23.62 20.50
C GLN A 61 15.10 22.81 20.04
N VAL A 62 13.97 22.92 20.74
CA VAL A 62 12.73 22.22 20.37
C VAL A 62 11.89 23.00 19.36
N MET A 63 11.96 24.33 19.33
CA MET A 63 11.19 25.16 18.38
C MET A 63 11.30 24.74 16.90
N PRO A 64 12.48 24.40 16.35
CA PRO A 64 12.59 23.89 14.98
C PRO A 64 11.80 22.61 14.73
N TRP A 65 11.51 21.81 15.77
CA TRP A 65 10.80 20.55 15.63
C TRP A 65 9.36 20.72 15.15
N ILE A 66 8.80 21.94 15.20
CA ILE A 66 7.49 22.26 14.59
C ILE A 66 7.51 21.98 13.09
N ILE A 67 8.61 22.30 12.39
CA ILE A 67 8.68 22.29 10.91
C ILE A 67 9.79 21.37 10.38
N ALA A 68 10.91 21.27 11.08
CA ALA A 68 12.10 20.56 10.62
C ALA A 68 11.89 19.05 10.33
N PRO A 69 11.11 18.28 11.11
CA PRO A 69 10.84 16.87 10.81
C PRO A 69 10.08 16.70 9.48
N PHE A 70 9.12 17.58 9.21
CA PHE A 70 8.40 17.63 7.94
C PHE A 70 9.35 17.96 6.78
N LEU A 71 10.19 19.00 6.93
CA LEU A 71 11.21 19.36 5.93
C LEU A 71 12.22 18.23 5.70
N ALA A 72 12.64 17.54 6.76
CA ALA A 72 13.59 16.43 6.67
C ALA A 72 13.05 15.30 5.79
N GLY A 73 11.76 14.96 5.94
CA GLY A 73 11.09 13.99 5.08
C GLY A 73 11.11 14.41 3.62
N LEU A 74 10.82 15.69 3.33
CA LEU A 74 10.88 16.23 1.95
C LEU A 74 12.30 16.21 1.37
N LEU A 75 13.28 16.64 2.17
CA LEU A 75 14.69 16.67 1.76
C LEU A 75 15.25 15.28 1.53
N ALA A 76 14.86 14.30 2.34
CA ALA A 76 15.28 12.90 2.19
C ALA A 76 14.80 12.34 0.85
N ARG A 77 13.53 12.61 0.49
CA ARG A 77 12.97 12.21 -0.82
C ARG A 77 13.69 12.86 -2.00
N ARG A 78 14.12 14.12 -1.88
CA ARG A 78 14.75 14.87 -2.97
C ARG A 78 16.25 14.59 -3.12
N PHE A 79 16.97 14.48 -2.01
CA PHE A 79 18.43 14.44 -2.01
C PHE A 79 19.01 13.10 -1.54
N GLY A 80 18.19 12.21 -1.01
CA GLY A 80 18.55 10.93 -0.41
C GLY A 80 18.84 11.07 1.10
N GLU A 81 18.43 10.06 1.88
CA GLU A 81 18.55 10.01 3.34
C GLU A 81 20.00 10.18 3.81
N ARG A 82 20.94 9.54 3.09
CA ARG A 82 22.37 9.64 3.35
C ARG A 82 22.88 11.09 3.32
N ARG A 83 22.46 11.86 2.32
CA ARG A 83 22.94 13.24 2.13
C ARG A 83 22.35 14.17 3.17
N VAL A 84 21.07 13.99 3.50
CA VAL A 84 20.39 14.75 4.56
C VAL A 84 21.05 14.50 5.91
N TRP A 85 21.32 13.25 6.26
CA TRP A 85 21.99 12.92 7.52
C TRP A 85 23.43 13.47 7.57
N SER A 86 24.19 13.33 6.47
CA SER A 86 25.54 13.90 6.36
C SER A 86 25.55 15.42 6.55
N ALA A 87 24.68 16.13 5.82
CA ALA A 87 24.57 17.59 5.93
C ALA A 87 24.12 18.03 7.33
N ALA A 88 23.20 17.29 7.95
CA ALA A 88 22.76 17.55 9.32
C ALA A 88 23.90 17.42 10.33
N LEU A 89 24.72 16.37 10.24
CA LEU A 89 25.89 16.18 11.11
C LEU A 89 26.96 17.26 10.89
N PHE A 90 27.19 17.67 9.64
CA PHE A 90 28.09 18.78 9.35
C PHE A 90 27.57 20.08 9.97
N GLY A 91 26.28 20.37 9.82
CA GLY A 91 25.64 21.49 10.51
C GLY A 91 25.77 21.38 12.03
N GLN A 92 25.58 20.19 12.60
CA GLN A 92 25.64 19.96 14.04
C GLN A 92 27.04 20.16 14.62
N SER A 93 28.10 20.03 13.82
CA SER A 93 29.47 20.38 14.22
C SER A 93 29.65 21.87 14.54
N LEU A 94 28.81 22.75 13.96
CA LEU A 94 28.89 24.19 14.22
C LEU A 94 28.44 24.57 15.63
N VAL A 95 27.64 23.72 16.29
CA VAL A 95 27.12 23.96 17.65
C VAL A 95 28.26 24.07 18.67
N PRO A 96 29.11 23.04 18.86
CA PRO A 96 30.25 23.14 19.76
C PRO A 96 31.29 24.17 19.29
N ILE A 97 31.46 24.40 17.98
CA ILE A 97 32.36 25.46 17.47
C ILE A 97 31.88 26.85 17.93
N ALA A 98 30.58 27.14 17.82
CA ALA A 98 30.03 28.42 18.25
C ALA A 98 30.20 28.63 19.76
N LEU A 99 29.92 27.59 20.56
CA LEU A 99 30.13 27.63 22.01
C LEU A 99 31.61 27.75 22.39
N PHE A 100 32.52 27.23 21.56
CA PHE A 100 33.97 27.37 21.76
C PHE A 100 34.46 28.79 21.46
N VAL A 101 34.02 29.40 20.35
CA VAL A 101 34.54 30.68 19.85
C VAL A 101 33.94 31.88 20.57
N ALA A 102 32.65 31.83 20.90
CA ALA A 102 31.92 32.99 21.43
C ALA A 102 30.93 32.57 22.52
N PRO A 103 31.41 32.20 23.73
CA PRO A 103 30.58 31.74 24.84
C PRO A 103 29.84 32.89 25.54
N GLU A 104 29.07 33.67 24.80
CA GLU A 104 28.26 34.77 25.32
C GLU A 104 26.78 34.35 25.47
N PRO A 105 26.03 34.85 26.47
CA PRO A 105 24.65 34.43 26.71
C PRO A 105 23.71 34.57 25.50
N TRP A 106 23.90 35.61 24.67
CA TRP A 106 23.04 35.83 23.50
C TRP A 106 23.22 34.78 22.41
N ILE A 107 24.39 34.12 22.32
CA ILE A 107 24.67 33.11 21.29
C ILE A 107 23.89 31.81 21.51
N VAL A 108 23.48 31.56 22.77
CA VAL A 108 22.84 30.30 23.16
C VAL A 108 21.56 30.08 22.37
N ARG A 109 20.75 31.13 22.15
CA ARG A 109 19.48 31.04 21.42
C ARG A 109 19.67 30.65 19.93
N PRO A 110 20.46 31.36 19.12
CA PRO A 110 20.68 30.98 17.72
C PRO A 110 21.39 29.63 17.59
N VAL A 111 22.34 29.31 18.48
CA VAL A 111 23.02 28.00 18.49
C VAL A 111 22.05 26.88 18.84
N ALA A 112 21.16 27.09 19.81
CA ALA A 112 20.12 26.13 20.16
C ALA A 112 19.13 25.92 19.02
N LEU A 113 18.67 27.00 18.37
CA LEU A 113 17.81 26.93 17.18
C LEU A 113 18.47 26.13 16.05
N TRP A 114 19.76 26.38 15.80
CA TRP A 114 20.52 25.63 14.82
C TRP A 114 20.67 24.16 15.20
N SER A 115 21.04 23.87 16.46
CA SER A 115 21.13 22.52 17.02
C SER A 115 19.83 21.74 16.88
N GLY A 116 18.70 22.41 17.14
CA GLY A 116 17.36 21.85 16.99
C GLY A 116 17.03 21.47 15.55
N LEU A 117 17.31 22.38 14.61
CA LEU A 117 17.12 22.16 13.18
C LEU A 117 17.97 20.98 12.70
N THR A 118 19.27 21.00 12.96
CA THR A 118 20.19 19.94 12.52
C THR A 118 19.87 18.61 13.21
N GLY A 119 19.49 18.63 14.50
CA GLY A 119 19.10 17.44 15.24
C GLY A 119 17.85 16.77 14.68
N ALA A 120 16.82 17.55 14.30
CA ALA A 120 15.61 17.03 13.68
C ALA A 120 15.89 16.41 12.29
N LEU A 121 16.70 17.08 11.46
CA LEU A 121 17.12 16.55 10.16
C LEU A 121 17.93 15.25 10.31
N MET A 122 18.87 15.21 11.26
CA MET A 122 19.69 14.05 11.57
C MET A 122 18.82 12.85 11.96
N TRP A 123 17.85 13.05 12.86
CA TRP A 123 16.97 11.99 13.35
C TRP A 123 16.14 11.36 12.22
N VAL A 124 15.45 12.19 11.43
CA VAL A 124 14.59 11.70 10.33
C VAL A 124 15.44 11.06 9.23
N GLY A 125 16.58 11.64 8.86
CA GLY A 125 17.50 11.05 7.89
C GLY A 125 18.04 9.69 8.35
N GLY A 126 18.40 9.57 9.64
CA GLY A 126 18.93 8.34 10.21
C GLY A 126 17.92 7.20 10.30
N VAL A 127 16.73 7.48 10.85
CA VAL A 127 15.65 6.48 10.94
C VAL A 127 15.22 6.01 9.56
N SER A 128 15.16 6.92 8.59
CA SER A 128 14.79 6.60 7.21
C SER A 128 15.85 5.74 6.52
N LEU A 129 17.14 6.09 6.62
CA LEU A 129 18.23 5.33 5.99
C LEU A 129 18.30 3.88 6.51
N VAL A 130 18.05 3.66 7.81
CA VAL A 130 18.00 2.31 8.41
C VAL A 130 16.87 1.46 7.82
N GLN A 131 15.82 2.05 7.26
CA GLN A 131 14.78 1.31 6.55
C GLN A 131 15.18 0.88 5.14
N VAL A 132 16.25 1.45 4.57
CA VAL A 132 16.73 1.16 3.20
C VAL A 132 17.58 -0.11 3.19
N VAL A 133 16.98 -1.23 3.62
CA VAL A 133 17.59 -2.57 3.65
C VAL A 133 16.58 -3.61 3.13
N PRO A 134 17.03 -4.81 2.69
CA PRO A 134 16.13 -5.88 2.28
C PRO A 134 15.09 -6.23 3.35
N GLN A 135 13.86 -6.56 2.96
CA GLN A 135 12.72 -6.79 3.89
C GLN A 135 13.06 -7.76 5.05
N HIS A 136 13.78 -8.85 4.78
CA HIS A 136 14.20 -9.82 5.81
C HIS A 136 15.20 -9.26 6.85
N ARG A 137 15.86 -8.12 6.60
CA ARG A 137 16.83 -7.47 7.51
C ARG A 137 16.27 -6.23 8.21
N LYS A 138 15.06 -5.79 7.91
CA LYS A 138 14.47 -4.56 8.50
C LYS A 138 14.35 -4.64 10.02
N GLY A 139 14.00 -5.80 10.57
CA GLY A 139 13.95 -6.02 12.02
C GLY A 139 15.33 -5.86 12.68
N LEU A 140 16.36 -6.50 12.10
CA LEU A 140 17.74 -6.39 12.56
C LEU A 140 18.27 -4.95 12.49
N ALA A 141 18.01 -4.25 11.38
CA ALA A 141 18.45 -2.88 11.16
C ALA A 141 17.86 -1.91 12.20
N ASN A 142 16.55 -2.00 12.47
CA ASN A 142 15.90 -1.21 13.52
C ASN A 142 16.42 -1.55 14.92
N GLY A 143 16.65 -2.84 15.22
CA GLY A 143 17.23 -3.27 16.50
C GLY A 143 18.63 -2.71 16.73
N LEU A 144 19.49 -2.75 15.71
CA LEU A 144 20.85 -2.21 15.76
C LEU A 144 20.86 -0.68 15.94
N MET A 145 19.94 0.04 15.31
CA MET A 145 19.80 1.49 15.50
C MET A 145 19.44 1.85 16.95
N MET A 146 18.46 1.15 17.53
CA MET A 146 18.03 1.37 18.92
C MET A 146 19.11 0.97 19.93
N MET A 147 19.85 -0.11 19.67
CA MET A 147 21.02 -0.48 20.48
C MET A 147 22.10 0.60 20.42
N SER A 148 22.39 1.13 19.23
CA SER A 148 23.38 2.21 19.04
C SER A 148 23.01 3.47 19.82
N MET A 149 21.71 3.78 19.86
CA MET A 149 21.16 4.87 20.67
C MET A 149 21.41 4.65 22.16
N GLY A 150 21.03 3.49 22.71
CA GLY A 150 21.27 3.19 24.13
C GLY A 150 22.75 3.22 24.51
N VAL A 151 23.60 2.51 23.75
CA VAL A 151 25.04 2.41 24.02
C VAL A 151 25.74 3.77 23.92
N GLY A 152 25.51 4.52 22.83
CA GLY A 152 26.10 5.84 22.65
C GLY A 152 25.70 6.82 23.75
N SER A 153 24.41 6.80 24.13
CA SER A 153 23.88 7.67 25.19
C SER A 153 24.40 7.34 26.58
N THR A 154 24.63 6.07 26.93
CA THR A 154 25.23 5.70 28.22
C THR A 154 26.72 6.00 28.28
N ILE A 155 27.46 5.82 27.18
CA ILE A 155 28.90 6.10 27.12
C ILE A 155 29.20 7.62 27.14
N GLY A 156 28.34 8.43 26.53
CA GLY A 156 28.53 9.88 26.41
C GLY A 156 28.88 10.61 27.71
N PRO A 157 28.07 10.52 28.79
CA PRO A 157 28.38 11.16 30.08
C PRO A 157 29.67 10.65 30.73
N LEU A 158 29.98 9.35 30.61
CA LEU A 158 31.23 8.78 31.15
C LEU A 158 32.47 9.37 30.46
N LEU A 159 32.43 9.49 29.13
CA LEU A 159 33.51 10.12 28.37
C LEU A 159 33.55 11.63 28.63
N GLY A 160 32.40 12.29 28.73
CA GLY A 160 32.28 13.69 29.14
C GLY A 160 33.03 13.96 30.44
N ARG A 161 32.70 13.19 31.48
CA ARG A 161 33.37 13.29 32.78
C ARG A 161 34.87 12.96 32.69
N THR A 162 35.25 11.95 31.91
CA THR A 162 36.66 11.62 31.66
C THR A 162 37.44 12.81 31.11
N VAL A 163 36.85 13.51 30.13
CA VAL A 163 37.49 14.64 29.44
C VAL A 163 37.54 15.88 30.34
N LEU A 164 36.46 16.18 31.06
CA LEU A 164 36.37 17.35 31.95
C LEU A 164 37.37 17.29 33.10
N TRP A 165 37.64 16.11 33.65
CA TRP A 165 38.60 15.88 34.75
C TRP A 165 39.80 15.02 34.33
N ARG A 166 40.26 15.14 33.07
CA ARG A 166 41.32 14.30 32.49
C ARG A 166 42.60 14.19 33.33
N GLU A 167 43.00 15.28 33.98
CA GLU A 167 44.23 15.34 34.79
C GLU A 167 44.08 14.50 36.05
N HIS A 168 42.92 14.59 36.71
CA HIS A 168 42.60 13.76 37.87
C HIS A 168 42.43 12.28 37.49
N VAL A 169 41.77 12.00 36.36
CA VAL A 169 41.63 10.62 35.86
C VAL A 169 42.99 10.02 35.52
N ALA A 170 43.86 10.77 34.85
CA ALA A 170 45.22 10.33 34.54
C ALA A 170 46.03 10.06 35.82
N ASP A 171 45.84 10.87 36.86
CA ASP A 171 46.45 10.67 38.18
C ASP A 171 45.96 9.38 38.84
N LEU A 172 44.64 9.14 38.88
CA LEU A 172 44.04 7.91 39.43
C LEU A 172 44.50 6.66 38.68
N VAL A 173 44.62 6.72 37.35
CA VAL A 173 45.07 5.59 36.53
C VAL A 173 46.56 5.32 36.70
N SER A 174 47.39 6.36 36.79
CA SER A 174 48.85 6.21 36.87
C SER A 174 49.38 5.92 38.28
N LYS A 175 48.76 6.47 39.33
CA LYS A 175 49.24 6.37 40.72
C LYS A 175 48.44 5.41 41.59
N GLU A 176 47.20 5.10 41.23
CA GLU A 176 46.33 4.28 42.07
C GLU A 176 45.89 2.99 41.37
N SER A 177 44.69 2.96 40.76
CA SER A 177 44.15 1.76 40.11
C SER A 177 43.01 2.10 39.14
N LEU A 178 42.82 1.24 38.14
CA LEU A 178 41.68 1.30 37.22
C LEU A 178 40.33 1.21 37.96
N ALA A 179 40.25 0.50 39.09
CA ALA A 179 39.04 0.37 39.88
C ALA A 179 38.62 1.72 40.50
N ARG A 180 39.58 2.51 41.00
CA ARG A 180 39.32 3.84 41.56
C ARG A 180 39.00 4.88 40.49
N ALA A 181 39.67 4.81 39.34
CA ALA A 181 39.30 5.61 38.17
C ALA A 181 37.86 5.28 37.73
N GLY A 182 37.50 3.99 37.66
CA GLY A 182 36.13 3.56 37.37
C GLY A 182 35.11 4.08 38.39
N ALA A 183 35.42 3.97 39.69
CA ALA A 183 34.57 4.50 40.77
C ALA A 183 34.35 6.02 40.65
N PHE A 184 35.38 6.77 40.29
CA PHE A 184 35.26 8.21 40.02
C PHE A 184 34.39 8.53 38.81
N LEU A 185 34.51 7.76 37.72
CA LEU A 185 33.74 7.96 36.49
C LEU A 185 32.24 7.71 36.69
N ILE A 186 31.87 6.84 37.61
CA ILE A 186 30.46 6.66 38.03
C ILE A 186 30.11 7.48 39.27
N ASN A 187 30.95 8.44 39.67
CA ASN A 187 30.73 9.36 40.79
C ASN A 187 30.45 8.67 42.14
N LEU A 188 31.15 7.56 42.43
CA LEU A 188 31.29 7.03 43.81
C LEU A 188 32.28 7.86 44.63
N SER A 189 33.15 8.61 43.96
CA SER A 189 33.95 9.70 44.54
C SER A 189 33.61 11.03 43.83
N PRO A 190 33.36 12.12 44.59
CA PRO A 190 33.03 13.40 44.00
C PRO A 190 34.25 14.05 43.32
N PRO A 191 34.04 14.99 42.38
CA PRO A 191 35.11 15.79 41.81
C PRO A 191 35.90 16.55 42.87
N PRO A 192 37.24 16.61 42.77
CA PRO A 192 38.06 17.33 43.75
C PRO A 192 37.93 18.86 43.63
N ALA A 193 37.57 19.36 42.43
CA ALA A 193 37.36 20.77 42.12
C ALA A 193 36.49 20.92 40.87
N ASP A 194 36.12 22.16 40.55
CA ASP A 194 35.41 22.52 39.32
C ASP A 194 36.24 22.13 38.09
N ALA A 195 35.55 21.76 37.01
CA ALA A 195 36.23 21.37 35.77
C ALA A 195 36.90 22.60 35.12
N PRO A 196 38.19 22.52 34.74
CA PRO A 196 38.87 23.64 34.07
C PRO A 196 38.18 24.03 32.77
N LEU A 197 38.05 25.35 32.52
CA LEU A 197 37.43 25.87 31.29
C LEU A 197 38.10 25.33 30.01
N GLY A 198 39.42 25.16 30.02
CA GLY A 198 40.18 24.58 28.91
C GLY A 198 39.78 23.13 28.57
N ASN A 199 39.28 22.36 29.53
CA ASN A 199 38.81 20.99 29.30
C ASN A 199 37.44 20.98 28.61
N PHE A 200 36.55 21.94 28.94
CA PHE A 200 35.31 22.14 28.20
C PHE A 200 35.60 22.52 26.74
N GLN A 201 36.54 23.44 26.52
CA GLN A 201 36.97 23.85 25.17
C GLN A 201 37.52 22.68 24.36
N MET A 202 38.40 21.86 24.96
CA MET A 202 38.91 20.64 24.32
C MET A 202 37.78 19.66 23.97
N MET A 203 36.81 19.48 24.88
CA MET A 203 35.64 18.66 24.62
C MET A 203 34.83 19.19 23.42
N MET A 204 34.55 20.50 23.35
CA MET A 204 33.83 21.09 22.23
C MET A 204 34.58 20.87 20.90
N ALA A 205 35.90 21.07 20.87
CA ALA A 205 36.71 20.78 19.69
C ALA A 205 36.62 19.29 19.28
N GLY A 206 36.74 18.37 20.25
CA GLY A 206 36.61 16.93 20.01
C GLY A 206 35.24 16.52 19.47
N LEU A 207 34.16 17.09 20.03
CA LEU A 207 32.79 16.86 19.58
C LEU A 207 32.57 17.38 18.15
N SER A 208 33.14 18.54 17.81
CA SER A 208 33.13 19.09 16.45
C SER A 208 33.78 18.13 15.45
N GLY A 209 34.97 17.62 15.80
CA GLY A 209 35.69 16.62 15.00
C GLY A 209 34.91 15.32 14.84
N LEU A 210 34.27 14.83 15.91
CA LEU A 210 33.45 13.62 15.89
C LEU A 210 32.23 13.78 14.95
N ALA A 211 31.56 14.92 14.99
CA ALA A 211 30.43 15.22 14.12
C ALA A 211 30.85 15.32 12.63
N ILE A 212 31.96 15.98 12.33
CA ILE A 212 32.54 16.05 10.97
C ILE A 212 32.93 14.65 10.48
N PHE A 213 33.59 13.86 11.33
CA PHE A 213 33.94 12.48 11.01
C PHE A 213 32.70 11.64 10.69
N GLY A 214 31.66 11.73 11.53
CA GLY A 214 30.38 11.07 11.27
C GLY A 214 29.72 11.52 9.96
N ALA A 215 29.74 12.82 9.67
CA ALA A 215 29.20 13.40 8.45
C ALA A 215 29.91 12.87 7.19
N VAL A 216 31.24 12.80 7.21
CA VAL A 216 32.06 12.25 6.12
C VAL A 216 31.83 10.75 5.98
N LEU A 217 31.82 10.02 7.10
CA LEU A 217 31.66 8.56 7.11
C LEU A 217 30.29 8.14 6.55
N ILE A 218 29.19 8.77 6.99
CA ILE A 218 27.86 8.49 6.45
C ILE A 218 27.74 9.01 5.01
N GLY A 219 28.26 10.21 4.73
CA GLY A 219 28.19 10.85 3.43
C GLY A 219 28.87 10.05 2.34
N LEU A 220 30.04 9.46 2.61
CA LEU A 220 30.80 8.67 1.65
C LEU A 220 30.38 7.20 1.63
N PHE A 221 30.09 6.61 2.79
CA PHE A 221 29.98 5.15 2.93
C PHE A 221 28.65 4.66 3.50
N GLY A 222 27.69 5.53 3.81
CA GLY A 222 26.43 5.15 4.46
C GLY A 222 25.50 4.25 3.61
N GLN A 223 25.65 4.28 2.29
CA GLN A 223 24.82 3.54 1.34
C GLN A 223 25.69 2.95 0.23
N ARG A 224 25.31 1.75 -0.26
CA ARG A 224 25.98 1.14 -1.41
C ARG A 224 25.61 1.90 -2.70
N PRO A 225 26.51 1.98 -3.70
CA PRO A 225 26.17 2.51 -5.02
C PRO A 225 24.97 1.77 -5.65
N GLY A 226 24.19 2.45 -6.48
CA GLY A 226 23.00 1.91 -7.15
C GLY A 226 21.67 2.39 -6.55
N GLN A 227 20.55 1.95 -7.13
CA GLN A 227 19.20 2.23 -6.63
C GLN A 227 18.72 1.10 -5.72
N ALA A 228 18.05 1.44 -4.62
CA ALA A 228 17.53 0.46 -3.69
C ALA A 228 16.28 -0.22 -4.29
N PRO A 229 16.08 -1.54 -4.11
CA PRO A 229 14.88 -2.23 -4.58
C PRO A 229 13.61 -1.68 -3.92
N GLY A 230 12.63 -1.24 -4.72
CA GLY A 230 11.34 -0.72 -4.26
C GLY A 230 11.29 0.80 -3.99
N ASP A 231 12.25 1.57 -4.52
CA ASP A 231 12.25 3.03 -4.45
C ASP A 231 11.54 3.65 -5.68
N ASP A 232 10.23 3.39 -5.82
CA ASP A 232 9.36 3.90 -6.90
C ASP A 232 8.73 5.24 -6.53
N GLN A 233 9.53 6.21 -6.06
CA GLN A 233 8.98 7.49 -5.60
C GLN A 233 8.89 8.54 -6.70
N LEU A 234 7.71 8.66 -7.32
CA LEU A 234 7.38 9.78 -8.21
C LEU A 234 7.25 11.09 -7.41
N PRO A 235 7.97 12.17 -7.79
CA PRO A 235 7.78 13.50 -7.22
C PRO A 235 6.37 14.01 -7.54
N GLY A 236 5.51 14.19 -6.52
CA GLY A 236 4.16 14.78 -6.71
C GLY A 236 3.06 14.20 -5.81
N GLN A 237 3.20 12.96 -5.33
CA GLN A 237 2.17 12.32 -4.48
C GLN A 237 2.15 12.84 -3.03
N THR A 238 3.16 13.61 -2.58
CA THR A 238 3.28 14.09 -1.19
C THR A 238 2.11 14.95 -0.75
N VAL A 239 1.62 15.83 -1.63
CA VAL A 239 0.52 16.75 -1.32
C VAL A 239 -0.81 16.01 -1.25
N ALA A 240 -1.01 15.01 -2.12
CA ALA A 240 -2.19 14.14 -2.09
C ALA A 240 -2.23 13.29 -0.81
N SER A 241 -1.12 12.64 -0.43
CA SER A 241 -1.01 11.91 0.84
C SER A 241 -1.21 12.81 2.05
N LEU A 242 -0.70 14.05 2.02
CA LEU A 242 -0.90 15.01 3.10
C LEU A 242 -2.38 15.42 3.19
N ARG A 243 -3.04 15.68 2.06
CA ARG A 243 -4.47 16.02 2.01
C ARG A 243 -5.33 14.87 2.54
N GLU A 244 -5.03 13.63 2.14
CA GLU A 244 -5.69 12.42 2.64
C GLU A 244 -5.49 12.25 4.16
N LEU A 245 -4.26 12.45 4.64
CA LEU A 245 -3.93 12.34 6.06
C LEU A 245 -4.65 13.41 6.90
N LEU A 246 -4.63 14.68 6.47
CA LEU A 246 -5.29 15.78 7.17
C LEU A 246 -6.82 15.64 7.13
N ALA A 247 -7.38 14.94 6.14
CA ALA A 247 -8.80 14.61 6.07
C ALA A 247 -9.20 13.43 6.99
N THR A 248 -8.24 12.71 7.59
CA THR A 248 -8.51 11.52 8.41
C THR A 248 -8.81 11.89 9.88
N PRO A 249 -10.06 11.74 10.38
CA PRO A 249 -10.41 12.18 11.74
C PRO A 249 -9.67 11.39 12.84
N ARG A 250 -9.42 10.10 12.59
CA ARG A 250 -8.66 9.23 13.51
C ARG A 250 -7.23 9.70 13.71
N PHE A 251 -6.61 10.23 12.65
CA PHE A 251 -5.26 10.80 12.73
C PHE A 251 -5.26 11.99 13.70
N TRP A 252 -6.19 12.93 13.57
CA TRP A 252 -6.28 14.07 14.49
C TRP A 252 -6.58 13.66 15.93
N ALA A 253 -7.52 12.74 16.15
CA ALA A 253 -7.84 12.28 17.51
C ALA A 253 -6.63 11.67 18.22
N LEU A 254 -5.87 10.81 17.53
CA LEU A 254 -4.66 10.20 18.07
C LEU A 254 -3.54 11.22 18.22
N THR A 255 -3.32 12.08 17.23
CA THR A 255 -2.16 12.99 17.21
C THR A 255 -2.34 14.16 18.17
N LEU A 256 -3.54 14.70 18.32
CA LEU A 256 -3.81 15.75 19.31
C LEU A 256 -3.59 15.23 20.74
N ALA A 257 -4.06 14.02 21.05
CA ALA A 257 -3.93 13.48 22.39
C ALA A 257 -2.54 12.89 22.70
N LEU A 258 -1.95 12.10 21.79
CA LEU A 258 -0.66 11.45 22.00
C LEU A 258 0.53 12.40 21.75
N CYS A 259 0.40 13.31 20.78
CA CYS A 259 1.52 14.14 20.33
C CYS A 259 1.38 15.57 20.88
N LEU A 260 0.31 16.29 20.57
CA LEU A 260 0.16 17.68 21.01
C LEU A 260 0.04 17.80 22.55
N LEU A 261 -0.78 16.97 23.19
CA LEU A 261 -0.93 16.97 24.67
C LEU A 261 0.12 16.11 25.40
N GLY A 262 0.75 15.15 24.71
CA GLY A 262 1.87 14.38 25.24
C GLY A 262 3.22 15.12 25.20
N GLY A 263 3.42 16.00 24.21
CA GLY A 263 4.62 16.84 24.05
C GLY A 263 5.01 17.69 25.28
N PRO A 264 4.05 18.33 25.97
CA PRO A 264 4.28 19.02 27.23
C PRO A 264 5.02 18.18 28.28
N VAL A 265 4.66 16.90 28.42
CA VAL A 265 5.27 15.99 29.40
C VAL A 265 6.73 15.65 29.01
N PHE A 266 7.02 15.52 27.72
CA PHE A 266 8.41 15.41 27.23
C PHE A 266 9.22 16.66 27.57
N GLN A 267 8.63 17.83 27.31
CA GLN A 267 9.30 19.11 27.48
C GLN A 267 9.55 19.41 28.94
N ALA A 268 8.62 19.09 29.84
CA ALA A 268 8.81 19.28 31.27
C ALA A 268 10.09 18.61 31.78
N THR A 269 10.31 17.35 31.39
CA THR A 269 11.53 16.63 31.76
C THR A 269 12.77 17.18 31.06
N ASN A 270 12.70 17.54 29.78
CA ASN A 270 13.87 18.08 29.08
C ASN A 270 14.31 19.43 29.65
N GLN A 271 13.35 20.31 29.95
CA GLN A 271 13.59 21.70 30.31
C GLN A 271 13.79 21.87 31.82
N PHE A 272 12.96 21.23 32.65
CA PHE A 272 12.89 21.54 34.08
C PHE A 272 13.54 20.50 35.01
N LEU A 273 13.94 19.32 34.51
CA LEU A 273 14.56 18.29 35.35
C LEU A 273 15.90 18.74 35.95
N LYS A 274 16.64 19.58 35.23
CA LYS A 274 17.90 20.18 35.72
C LYS A 274 17.67 20.98 37.01
N TYR A 275 16.63 21.80 37.07
CA TYR A 275 16.30 22.56 38.29
C TYR A 275 15.83 21.65 39.43
N ARG A 276 15.08 20.57 39.14
CA ARG A 276 14.80 19.54 40.18
C ARG A 276 16.08 18.93 40.72
N ALA A 277 17.06 18.66 39.87
CA ALA A 277 18.35 18.11 40.26
C ALA A 277 19.16 19.10 41.12
N GLU A 278 19.08 20.40 40.84
CA GLU A 278 19.65 21.47 41.67
C GLU A 278 18.98 21.52 43.05
N ASP A 279 17.65 21.48 43.11
CA ASP A 279 16.88 21.50 44.37
C ASP A 279 17.20 20.34 45.32
N VAL A 280 17.51 19.16 44.77
CA VAL A 280 17.90 17.99 45.58
C VAL A 280 19.42 17.83 45.73
N GLY A 281 20.21 18.83 45.29
CA GLY A 281 21.65 18.91 45.50
C GLY A 281 22.50 18.01 44.61
N LEU A 282 21.98 17.52 43.48
CA LEU A 282 22.74 16.70 42.52
C LEU A 282 23.67 17.55 41.63
N ILE A 283 23.34 18.83 41.46
CA ILE A 283 24.17 19.86 40.81
C ILE A 283 24.37 20.97 41.83
N VAL A 284 25.62 21.37 42.07
CA VAL A 284 25.97 22.52 42.93
C VAL A 284 27.05 23.32 42.20
N GLY A 285 26.69 24.50 41.67
CA GLY A 285 27.59 25.27 40.80
C GLY A 285 28.04 24.45 39.58
N ALA A 286 29.33 24.47 39.25
CA ALA A 286 29.90 23.68 38.16
C ALA A 286 30.26 22.22 38.58
N GLN A 287 29.85 21.77 39.77
CA GLN A 287 30.19 20.44 40.29
C GLN A 287 29.08 19.42 40.05
N ASP A 288 29.49 18.25 39.56
CA ASP A 288 28.64 17.07 39.47
C ASP A 288 28.71 16.27 40.78
N ARG A 289 27.64 16.35 41.59
CA ARG A 289 27.49 15.61 42.86
C ARG A 289 26.60 14.37 42.73
N GLY A 290 26.22 14.01 41.52
CA GLY A 290 25.28 12.92 41.25
C GLY A 290 24.39 13.19 40.03
N TRP A 291 24.64 14.28 39.30
CA TRP A 291 24.03 14.56 38.00
C TRP A 291 24.31 13.43 36.99
N ILE A 292 25.53 12.88 36.99
CA ILE A 292 25.87 11.75 36.12
C ILE A 292 25.02 10.50 36.39
N TRP A 293 24.64 10.25 37.65
CA TRP A 293 23.76 9.11 37.98
C TRP A 293 22.41 9.27 37.32
N LEU A 294 21.88 10.50 37.31
CA LEU A 294 20.61 10.79 36.66
C LEU A 294 20.72 10.61 35.13
N GLN A 295 21.82 11.06 34.51
CA GLN A 295 22.04 10.88 33.07
C GLN A 295 22.23 9.41 32.67
N LEU A 296 23.00 8.65 33.44
CA LEU A 296 23.19 7.21 33.21
C LEU A 296 21.88 6.46 33.42
N LEU A 297 21.12 6.79 34.46
CA LEU A 297 19.82 6.16 34.72
C LEU A 297 18.83 6.41 33.58
N ARG A 298 18.73 7.66 33.10
CA ARG A 298 17.84 8.02 31.98
C ARG A 298 18.13 7.15 30.77
N THR A 299 19.40 7.09 30.37
CA THR A 299 19.82 6.38 29.16
C THR A 299 19.78 4.85 29.32
N ALA A 300 20.09 4.34 30.52
CA ALA A 300 19.99 2.92 30.82
C ALA A 300 18.54 2.40 30.74
N MET A 301 17.55 3.19 31.17
CA MET A 301 16.13 2.81 31.10
C MET A 301 15.57 2.77 29.68
N TRP A 302 16.25 3.37 28.71
CA TRP A 302 15.85 3.27 27.30
C TRP A 302 16.01 1.84 26.76
N ILE A 303 16.96 1.07 27.29
CA ILE A 303 17.22 -0.32 26.86
C ILE A 303 16.03 -1.24 27.21
N PRO A 304 15.61 -1.40 28.48
CA PRO A 304 14.46 -2.23 28.81
C PRO A 304 13.14 -1.66 28.25
N GLY A 305 12.99 -0.33 28.18
CA GLY A 305 11.81 0.29 27.55
C GLY A 305 11.70 -0.02 26.06
N GLY A 306 12.82 0.04 25.33
CA GLY A 306 12.90 -0.31 23.91
C GLY A 306 12.64 -1.79 23.65
N LEU A 307 13.16 -2.68 24.50
CA LEU A 307 12.86 -4.11 24.45
C LEU A 307 11.37 -4.38 24.69
N ALA A 308 10.75 -3.73 25.68
CA ALA A 308 9.33 -3.87 25.96
C ALA A 308 8.45 -3.40 24.79
N VAL A 309 8.81 -2.27 24.16
CA VAL A 309 8.18 -1.80 22.91
C VAL A 309 8.33 -2.83 21.80
N GLY A 310 9.53 -3.41 21.62
CA GLY A 310 9.79 -4.42 20.59
C GLY A 310 8.94 -5.68 20.73
N LEU A 311 8.58 -6.07 21.96
CA LEU A 311 7.68 -7.20 22.24
C LEU A 311 6.21 -6.90 21.94
N LEU A 312 5.83 -5.62 21.90
CA LEU A 312 4.46 -5.16 21.66
C LEU A 312 4.23 -4.71 20.21
N ALA A 313 5.28 -4.22 19.54
CA ALA A 313 5.23 -3.77 18.15
C ALA A 313 4.80 -4.92 17.20
N GLY A 314 3.87 -4.62 16.28
CA GLY A 314 3.35 -5.60 15.32
C GLY A 314 2.12 -6.39 15.80
N ARG A 315 1.72 -6.26 17.07
CA ARG A 315 0.41 -6.71 17.56
C ARG A 315 -0.48 -5.48 17.58
N ARG A 316 -1.49 -5.39 16.71
CA ARG A 316 -2.44 -4.24 16.63
C ARG A 316 -2.93 -3.85 18.04
N ALA A 317 -2.26 -2.88 18.65
CA ALA A 317 -2.47 -2.57 20.06
C ALA A 317 -3.79 -1.80 20.20
N PRO A 318 -4.70 -2.20 21.09
CA PRO A 318 -6.03 -1.59 21.19
C PRO A 318 -5.94 -0.11 21.59
N GLY A 319 -7.00 0.67 21.36
CA GLY A 319 -7.06 2.09 21.71
C GLY A 319 -6.82 2.38 23.19
N ILE A 320 -7.22 1.46 24.08
CA ILE A 320 -6.92 1.53 25.52
C ILE A 320 -5.40 1.53 25.82
N ALA A 321 -4.58 0.96 24.94
CA ALA A 321 -3.13 1.04 25.07
C ALA A 321 -2.64 2.49 24.94
N ALA A 322 -3.22 3.30 24.04
CA ALA A 322 -2.89 4.73 23.94
C ALA A 322 -3.23 5.50 25.22
N VAL A 323 -4.38 5.21 25.84
CA VAL A 323 -4.77 5.77 27.13
C VAL A 323 -3.77 5.40 28.22
N ALA A 324 -3.40 4.12 28.30
CA ALA A 324 -2.42 3.63 29.27
C ALA A 324 -1.04 4.26 29.05
N MET A 325 -0.59 4.43 27.79
CA MET A 325 0.69 5.05 27.45
C MET A 325 0.75 6.51 27.91
N VAL A 326 -0.21 7.35 27.51
CA VAL A 326 -0.20 8.77 27.90
C VAL A 326 -0.49 8.94 29.40
N GLY A 327 -1.42 8.15 29.95
CA GLY A 327 -1.76 8.20 31.37
C GLY A 327 -0.58 7.82 32.26
N SER A 328 0.09 6.70 31.97
CA SER A 328 1.30 6.30 32.72
C SER A 328 2.45 7.29 32.53
N PHE A 329 2.59 7.89 31.34
CA PHE A 329 3.61 8.89 31.07
C PHE A 329 3.37 10.18 31.89
N ALA A 330 2.12 10.63 31.95
CA ALA A 330 1.71 11.79 32.74
C ALA A 330 1.87 11.54 34.24
N LEU A 331 1.47 10.36 34.74
CA LEU A 331 1.62 9.98 36.15
C LEU A 331 3.09 9.83 36.57
N ALA A 332 3.93 9.27 35.70
CA ALA A 332 5.37 9.22 35.95
C ALA A 332 5.97 10.64 35.95
N GLY A 333 5.50 11.53 35.07
CA GLY A 333 5.89 12.93 35.03
C GLY A 333 5.50 13.69 36.30
N SER A 334 4.27 13.56 36.79
CA SER A 334 3.84 14.19 38.06
C SER A 334 4.64 13.66 39.25
N GLY A 335 5.04 12.39 39.19
CA GLY A 335 5.93 11.76 40.16
C GLY A 335 7.25 12.51 40.35
N ILE A 336 7.83 13.07 39.28
CA ILE A 336 9.05 13.91 39.36
C ILE A 336 8.80 15.19 40.17
N GLY A 337 7.62 15.80 40.03
CA GLY A 337 7.22 16.97 40.84
C GLY A 337 6.98 16.62 42.32
N TRP A 338 6.49 15.41 42.61
CA TRP A 338 6.27 14.94 43.99
C TRP A 338 7.52 14.39 44.68
N ALA A 339 8.59 14.10 43.94
CA ALA A 339 9.83 13.60 44.53
C ALA A 339 10.45 14.65 45.47
N THR A 340 10.54 14.32 46.76
CA THR A 340 11.10 15.20 47.80
C THR A 340 12.54 14.85 48.19
N SER A 341 13.06 13.74 47.70
CA SER A 341 14.41 13.24 48.00
C SER A 341 15.13 12.77 46.75
N THR A 342 16.46 12.72 46.78
CA THR A 342 17.29 12.20 45.69
C THR A 342 16.90 10.76 45.29
N GLY A 343 16.66 9.88 46.27
CA GLY A 343 16.27 8.49 46.03
C GLY A 343 14.89 8.37 45.37
N SER A 344 13.92 9.16 45.84
CA SER A 344 12.60 9.20 45.19
C SER A 344 12.71 9.74 43.77
N LEU A 345 13.48 10.81 43.53
CA LEU A 345 13.70 11.39 42.20
C LEU A 345 14.27 10.36 41.22
N PHE A 346 15.28 9.58 41.62
CA PHE A 346 15.82 8.51 40.78
C PHE A 346 14.76 7.46 40.43
N ALA A 347 13.98 6.99 41.41
CA ALA A 347 12.96 5.98 41.15
C ALA A 347 11.91 6.45 40.14
N VAL A 348 11.37 7.67 40.28
CA VAL A 348 10.37 8.19 39.33
C VAL A 348 10.95 8.55 37.99
N VAL A 349 12.19 9.06 37.91
CA VAL A 349 12.86 9.30 36.63
C VAL A 349 13.15 7.99 35.89
N ALA A 350 13.49 6.91 36.62
CA ALA A 350 13.67 5.60 36.01
C ALA A 350 12.37 5.10 35.35
N VAL A 351 11.27 5.16 36.09
CA VAL A 351 9.93 4.80 35.59
C VAL A 351 9.55 5.70 34.42
N PHE A 352 9.78 7.01 34.53
CA PHE A 352 9.49 7.97 33.48
C PHE A 352 10.21 7.63 32.18
N GLU A 353 11.52 7.40 32.22
CA GLU A 353 12.32 7.15 31.01
C GLU A 353 12.06 5.77 30.39
N PHE A 354 11.65 4.80 31.20
CA PHE A 354 11.11 3.53 30.72
C PHE A 354 9.79 3.75 29.96
N VAL A 355 8.81 4.42 30.58
CA VAL A 355 7.50 4.71 29.96
C VAL A 355 7.64 5.64 28.74
N ARG A 356 8.62 6.54 28.76
CA ARG A 356 8.94 7.45 27.66
C ARG A 356 9.21 6.74 26.34
N GLN A 357 9.72 5.49 26.37
CA GLN A 357 9.94 4.73 25.14
C GLN A 357 8.61 4.35 24.46
N PHE A 358 7.56 4.06 25.23
CA PHE A 358 6.23 3.81 24.69
C PHE A 358 5.65 5.05 24.01
N MET A 359 5.93 6.23 24.57
CA MET A 359 5.52 7.49 23.96
C MET A 359 6.32 7.84 22.70
N ARG A 360 7.62 7.54 22.65
CA ARG A 360 8.40 7.66 21.40
C ARG A 360 7.89 6.70 20.32
N TRP A 361 7.52 5.48 20.72
CA TRP A 361 6.87 4.53 19.84
C TRP A 361 5.48 4.99 19.40
N SER A 362 4.73 5.69 20.26
CA SER A 362 3.38 6.13 19.93
C SER A 362 3.36 7.14 18.78
N HIS A 363 4.35 8.03 18.73
CA HIS A 363 4.53 9.04 17.67
C HIS A 363 4.90 8.44 16.31
N ALA A 364 5.45 7.22 16.30
CA ALA A 364 5.90 6.56 15.08
C ALA A 364 5.16 5.24 14.81
N GLY A 365 5.48 4.19 15.57
CA GLY A 365 4.99 2.84 15.36
C GLY A 365 3.50 2.69 15.59
N TYR A 366 2.99 3.09 16.76
CA TYR A 366 1.56 2.94 17.09
C TYR A 366 0.65 3.68 16.11
N LEU A 367 0.99 4.94 15.78
CA LEU A 367 0.24 5.75 14.82
C LEU A 367 0.28 5.13 13.41
N SER A 368 1.43 4.59 13.00
CA SER A 368 1.55 3.91 11.71
C SER A 368 0.77 2.59 11.60
N GLU A 369 0.51 1.91 12.72
CA GLU A 369 -0.31 0.69 12.75
C GLU A 369 -1.81 0.98 12.57
N HIS A 370 -2.23 2.22 12.82
CA HIS A 370 -3.63 2.67 12.73
C HIS A 370 -3.93 3.45 11.43
N LEU A 371 -2.97 3.55 10.51
CA LEU A 371 -3.10 4.28 9.25
C LEU A 371 -2.71 3.41 8.04
N PRO A 372 -3.24 3.71 6.84
CA PRO A 372 -2.82 3.03 5.60
C PRO A 372 -1.30 3.11 5.37
N ASN A 373 -0.70 2.02 4.90
CA ASN A 373 0.75 1.92 4.71
C ASN A 373 1.36 3.04 3.83
N ARG A 374 0.60 3.55 2.85
CA ARG A 374 1.03 4.66 1.97
C ARG A 374 1.16 6.02 2.68
N LEU A 375 0.49 6.23 3.82
CA LEU A 375 0.51 7.48 4.57
C LEU A 375 1.54 7.51 5.69
N ARG A 376 2.24 6.38 5.92
CA ARG A 376 3.07 6.14 7.10
C ARG A 376 4.14 7.21 7.33
N SER A 377 5.00 7.47 6.35
CA SER A 377 6.12 8.41 6.53
C SER A 377 5.66 9.86 6.73
N THR A 378 4.61 10.28 6.02
CA THR A 378 3.99 11.61 6.18
C THR A 378 3.33 11.74 7.55
N ALA A 379 2.63 10.69 8.01
CA ALA A 379 1.98 10.68 9.31
C ALA A 379 2.97 10.78 10.47
N ILE A 380 4.11 10.08 10.38
CA ILE A 380 5.20 10.17 11.39
C ILE A 380 5.76 11.60 11.43
N GLY A 381 6.05 12.19 10.27
CA GLY A 381 6.53 13.58 10.18
C GLY A 381 5.57 14.58 10.82
N CYS A 382 4.28 14.51 10.46
CA CYS A 382 3.25 15.39 11.02
C CYS A 382 3.02 15.16 12.52
N ALA A 383 3.08 13.91 12.99
CA ALA A 383 2.91 13.58 14.41
C ALA A 383 4.05 14.16 15.27
N ILE A 384 5.31 13.98 14.84
CA ILE A 384 6.48 14.55 15.53
C ILE A 384 6.42 16.08 15.50
N SER A 385 6.00 16.69 14.38
CA SER A 385 5.78 18.14 14.30
C SER A 385 4.74 18.65 15.30
N LEU A 386 3.62 17.93 15.48
CA LEU A 386 2.59 18.28 16.46
C LEU A 386 3.06 18.07 17.90
N ALA A 387 3.88 17.05 18.17
CA ALA A 387 4.55 16.90 19.45
C ALA A 387 5.50 18.07 19.72
N GLY A 388 6.29 18.47 18.71
CA GLY A 388 7.16 19.64 18.76
C GLY A 388 6.39 20.91 19.08
N LEU A 389 5.25 21.15 18.42
CA LEU A 389 4.36 22.28 18.72
C LEU A 389 3.88 22.28 20.17
N GLY A 390 3.39 21.14 20.67
CA GLY A 390 2.95 21.00 22.06
C GLY A 390 4.08 21.27 23.05
N SER A 391 5.27 20.71 22.78
CA SER A 391 6.48 20.95 23.57
C SER A 391 6.93 22.41 23.52
N THR A 392 6.89 23.10 22.38
CA THR A 392 7.28 24.52 22.28
C THR A 392 6.30 25.43 23.01
N LEU A 393 4.99 25.24 22.80
CA LEU A 393 3.96 26.01 23.49
C LEU A 393 4.07 25.84 25.01
N TYR A 394 4.25 24.59 25.45
CA TYR A 394 4.46 24.29 26.86
C TYR A 394 5.84 24.72 27.36
N GLY A 395 6.89 24.83 26.54
CA GLY A 395 8.18 25.32 27.01
C GLY A 395 8.17 26.83 27.24
N ALA A 396 7.45 27.55 26.38
CA ALA A 396 7.33 29.01 26.42
C ALA A 396 6.40 29.50 27.54
N LEU A 397 5.25 28.84 27.75
CA LEU A 397 4.22 29.32 28.66
C LEU A 397 4.66 29.32 30.15
N PRO A 398 5.18 28.22 30.74
CA PRO A 398 5.73 28.22 32.09
C PRO A 398 6.95 29.11 32.21
N LEU A 399 7.80 29.24 31.17
CA LEU A 399 8.94 30.16 31.24
C LEU A 399 8.48 31.62 31.35
N ALA A 400 7.37 31.97 30.70
CA ALA A 400 6.77 33.31 30.79
C ALA A 400 6.00 33.56 32.11
N LEU A 401 5.53 32.49 32.77
CA LEU A 401 4.72 32.58 34.00
C LEU A 401 5.52 32.27 35.28
N MET A 402 6.66 31.59 35.15
CA MET A 402 7.48 31.00 36.20
C MET A 402 8.94 31.07 35.75
N ASP A 403 9.49 32.28 35.71
CA ASP A 403 10.87 32.51 35.30
C ASP A 403 11.84 31.91 36.34
N PRO A 404 12.73 30.98 35.96
CA PRO A 404 13.75 30.44 36.84
C PRO A 404 14.69 31.49 37.46
N ASN A 405 14.75 32.72 36.91
CA ASN A 405 15.51 33.83 37.49
C ASN A 405 14.80 34.49 38.70
N GLU A 406 13.50 34.25 38.91
CA GLU A 406 12.74 34.82 40.02
C GLU A 406 12.92 34.00 41.31
N SER A 407 13.03 34.68 42.46
CA SER A 407 13.25 34.03 43.77
C SER A 407 12.08 33.15 44.25
N GLY A 408 10.91 33.25 43.61
CA GLY A 408 9.72 32.44 43.88
C GLY A 408 9.54 31.22 42.98
N PHE A 409 10.52 30.89 42.12
CA PHE A 409 10.42 29.78 41.18
C PHE A 409 10.27 28.42 41.89
N ASP A 410 9.18 27.70 41.59
CA ASP A 410 8.96 26.32 42.04
C ASP A 410 9.19 25.34 40.88
N SER A 411 10.30 24.63 40.94
CA SER A 411 10.70 23.64 39.94
C SER A 411 9.75 22.43 39.83
N ARG A 412 8.83 22.23 40.78
CA ARG A 412 7.86 21.11 40.80
C ARG A 412 6.65 21.40 39.92
N LEU A 413 6.22 22.65 39.90
CA LEU A 413 4.97 23.09 39.30
C LEU A 413 4.88 22.79 37.79
N PRO A 414 5.96 22.96 36.97
CA PRO A 414 5.96 22.52 35.58
C PRO A 414 5.59 21.02 35.41
N PHE A 415 6.09 20.14 36.28
CA PHE A 415 5.79 18.71 36.17
C PHE A 415 4.31 18.41 36.40
N TRP A 416 3.66 19.12 37.33
CA TRP A 416 2.23 18.94 37.58
C TRP A 416 1.36 19.54 36.48
N ILE A 417 1.73 20.70 35.92
CA ILE A 417 1.00 21.31 34.80
C ILE A 417 1.08 20.41 33.57
N SER A 418 2.27 19.95 33.20
CA SER A 418 2.44 19.03 32.07
C SER A 418 1.72 17.71 32.29
N ALA A 419 1.76 17.14 33.50
CA ALA A 419 1.01 15.94 33.83
C ALA A 419 -0.51 16.15 33.73
N GLY A 420 -1.03 17.32 34.13
CA GLY A 420 -2.43 17.70 33.93
C GLY A 420 -2.84 17.70 32.46
N LEU A 421 -2.00 18.27 31.59
CA LEU A 421 -2.20 18.24 30.14
C LEU A 421 -2.16 16.81 29.57
N GLY A 422 -1.19 16.00 30.02
CA GLY A 422 -1.09 14.59 29.64
C GLY A 422 -2.31 13.78 30.08
N LEU A 423 -2.77 13.94 31.33
CA LEU A 423 -3.97 13.28 31.85
C LEU A 423 -5.24 13.74 31.11
N ALA A 424 -5.33 15.01 30.73
CA ALA A 424 -6.40 15.49 29.86
C ALA A 424 -6.37 14.80 28.49
N GLY A 425 -5.18 14.61 27.90
CA GLY A 425 -5.01 13.81 26.68
C GLY A 425 -5.44 12.35 26.85
N ALA A 426 -5.06 11.72 27.97
CA ALA A 426 -5.47 10.36 28.29
C ALA A 426 -6.99 10.23 28.49
N ALA A 427 -7.62 11.19 29.17
CA ALA A 427 -9.06 11.25 29.34
C ALA A 427 -9.78 11.47 28.01
N GLY A 428 -9.27 12.35 27.14
CA GLY A 428 -9.76 12.55 25.78
C GLY A 428 -9.71 11.28 24.94
N LEU A 429 -8.60 10.53 25.02
CA LEU A 429 -8.48 9.21 24.37
C LEU A 429 -9.42 8.18 24.96
N PHE A 430 -9.63 8.18 26.28
CA PHE A 430 -10.56 7.26 26.93
C PHE A 430 -12.00 7.52 26.47
N VAL A 431 -12.40 8.79 26.38
CA VAL A 431 -13.71 9.19 25.86
C VAL A 431 -13.85 8.80 24.38
N PHE A 432 -12.81 9.04 23.57
CA PHE A 432 -12.75 8.62 22.17
C PHE A 432 -12.83 7.10 21.99
N ASP A 433 -12.14 6.31 22.81
CA ASP A 433 -12.08 4.85 22.70
C ASP A 433 -13.38 4.18 23.22
N ARG A 434 -13.93 4.66 24.34
CA ARG A 434 -15.00 3.95 25.08
C ARG A 434 -16.39 4.59 25.02
N LEU A 435 -16.48 5.92 24.98
CA LEU A 435 -17.77 6.63 25.14
C LEU A 435 -18.34 7.15 23.82
N LYS A 436 -17.47 7.54 22.87
CA LYS A 436 -17.84 7.91 21.50
C LYS A 436 -16.83 7.35 20.49
N PRO A 437 -16.80 6.03 20.26
CA PRO A 437 -15.93 5.44 19.25
C PRO A 437 -16.21 6.10 17.90
N ILE A 438 -15.20 6.74 17.31
CA ILE A 438 -15.23 7.24 15.93
C ILE A 438 -15.14 6.03 14.96
N ARG A 439 -16.17 5.19 15.04
CA ARG A 439 -16.60 4.20 14.04
C ARG A 439 -17.80 4.72 13.25
N GLN A 440 -18.17 5.99 13.43
CA GLN A 440 -19.26 6.65 12.71
C GLN A 440 -18.70 7.85 11.95
N ASP A 441 -18.90 7.86 10.63
CA ASP A 441 -18.34 8.82 9.66
C ASP A 441 -18.89 10.27 9.78
N ARG A 442 -19.45 10.67 10.93
CA ARG A 442 -20.20 11.93 11.08
C ARG A 442 -19.65 12.96 12.06
N ILE A 443 -18.44 12.80 12.61
CA ILE A 443 -17.89 13.77 13.59
C ILE A 443 -16.74 14.61 13.00
N ALA A 444 -16.75 14.88 11.70
CA ALA A 444 -15.79 15.81 11.09
C ALA A 444 -16.17 17.28 11.38
N TYR A 445 -17.47 17.60 11.45
CA TYR A 445 -17.92 18.99 11.53
C TYR A 445 -17.96 19.54 12.96
N SER A 446 -18.30 18.75 13.98
CA SER A 446 -18.51 19.29 15.34
C SER A 446 -17.21 19.65 16.08
N VAL A 447 -16.10 18.94 15.83
CA VAL A 447 -14.79 19.24 16.45
C VAL A 447 -14.09 20.39 15.72
N LEU A 448 -14.25 20.48 14.40
CA LEU A 448 -13.79 21.63 13.62
C LEU A 448 -14.59 22.90 13.96
N THR A 449 -15.90 22.79 14.20
CA THR A 449 -16.76 23.92 14.64
C THR A 449 -16.35 24.42 16.03
N LEU A 450 -15.96 23.52 16.96
CA LEU A 450 -15.46 23.94 18.27
C LEU A 450 -14.12 24.70 18.18
N LEU A 451 -13.28 24.37 17.19
CA LEU A 451 -12.00 25.05 16.94
C LEU A 451 -12.16 26.36 16.14
N VAL A 452 -13.09 26.42 15.18
CA VAL A 452 -13.40 27.65 14.41
C VAL A 452 -14.11 28.70 15.26
N VAL A 453 -14.91 28.30 16.25
CA VAL A 453 -15.50 29.21 17.25
C VAL A 453 -14.43 29.84 18.16
N ILE A 454 -13.28 29.18 18.34
CA ILE A 454 -12.14 29.72 19.11
C ILE A 454 -11.17 30.52 18.22
N SER A 455 -11.17 30.31 16.90
CA SER A 455 -10.22 30.91 15.95
C SER A 455 -10.91 31.67 14.81
N GLY A 456 -11.80 32.59 15.18
CA GLY A 456 -12.60 33.47 14.31
C GLY A 456 -12.09 33.58 12.86
N GLY A 457 -12.69 32.77 11.98
CA GLY A 457 -12.30 32.68 10.58
C GLY A 457 -13.40 32.02 9.75
N LEU A 458 -13.93 32.78 8.81
CA LEU A 458 -15.01 32.47 7.87
C LEU A 458 -14.88 31.08 7.23
N CYS A 459 -15.97 30.30 7.25
CA CYS A 459 -16.19 29.21 6.29
C CYS A 459 -17.52 29.46 5.57
N PRO A 460 -17.60 29.20 4.25
CA PRO A 460 -18.79 29.45 3.45
C PRO A 460 -19.85 28.37 3.64
N ALA A 461 -21.08 28.73 3.28
CA ALA A 461 -22.32 27.98 3.49
C ALA A 461 -22.28 26.52 3.01
N GLU A 462 -22.92 25.63 3.79
CA GLU A 462 -23.18 24.24 3.46
C GLU A 462 -24.02 24.12 2.18
N GLU A 463 -23.59 23.27 1.24
CA GLU A 463 -24.43 22.76 0.15
C GLU A 463 -25.32 21.60 0.62
N PRO A 464 -26.51 21.38 0.01
CA PRO A 464 -27.49 20.40 0.47
C PRO A 464 -27.05 18.95 0.14
N LEU A 465 -27.19 18.05 1.12
CA LEU A 465 -26.98 16.60 0.96
C LEU A 465 -27.88 16.02 -0.15
N SER A 466 -27.27 15.28 -1.08
CA SER A 466 -27.96 14.51 -2.11
C SER A 466 -28.76 13.33 -1.51
N PRO A 467 -29.89 12.91 -2.11
CA PRO A 467 -30.72 11.82 -1.58
C PRO A 467 -30.02 10.45 -1.71
N VAL A 468 -29.95 9.70 -0.61
CA VAL A 468 -29.51 8.29 -0.56
C VAL A 468 -30.73 7.39 -0.77
N SER A 469 -30.69 6.48 -1.75
CA SER A 469 -31.70 5.43 -1.93
C SER A 469 -31.27 4.14 -1.23
N ARG A 470 -32.24 3.42 -0.64
CA ARG A 470 -31.98 2.21 0.13
C ARG A 470 -32.89 1.08 -0.37
N HIS A 471 -32.28 -0.02 -0.79
CA HIS A 471 -32.95 -1.23 -1.24
C HIS A 471 -32.71 -2.34 -0.21
N VAL A 472 -33.75 -3.10 0.12
CA VAL A 472 -33.67 -4.25 1.02
C VAL A 472 -34.25 -5.45 0.28
N ILE A 473 -33.42 -6.45 0.03
CA ILE A 473 -33.77 -7.66 -0.72
C ILE A 473 -33.87 -8.82 0.26
N ARG A 474 -35.03 -9.47 0.33
CA ARG A 474 -35.31 -10.52 1.33
C ARG A 474 -36.52 -11.38 0.93
N GLY A 475 -36.63 -12.55 1.56
CA GLY A 475 -37.73 -13.50 1.38
C GLY A 475 -37.51 -14.48 0.22
N ALA A 476 -38.20 -15.62 0.27
CA ALA A 476 -38.02 -16.76 -0.64
C ALA A 476 -38.22 -16.43 -2.14
N GLU A 477 -38.95 -15.37 -2.47
CA GLU A 477 -39.12 -14.93 -3.87
C GLU A 477 -37.88 -14.22 -4.44
N GLN A 478 -37.03 -13.65 -3.57
CA GLN A 478 -35.89 -12.81 -3.97
C GLN A 478 -34.54 -13.39 -3.55
N VAL A 479 -34.54 -14.44 -2.72
CA VAL A 479 -33.34 -15.06 -2.15
C VAL A 479 -33.44 -16.56 -2.35
N VAL A 480 -32.40 -17.14 -2.97
CA VAL A 480 -32.18 -18.59 -3.01
C VAL A 480 -31.07 -18.89 -2.03
N ASP A 481 -31.33 -19.67 -0.99
CA ASP A 481 -30.35 -19.99 0.04
C ASP A 481 -30.49 -21.40 0.60
N GLY A 482 -29.39 -21.94 1.12
CA GLY A 482 -29.34 -23.30 1.63
C GLY A 482 -27.97 -23.67 2.16
N TRP A 483 -27.80 -24.92 2.56
CA TRP A 483 -26.52 -25.44 3.04
C TRP A 483 -26.22 -26.82 2.49
N VAL A 484 -24.92 -27.14 2.41
CA VAL A 484 -24.40 -28.44 1.97
C VAL A 484 -23.36 -28.96 2.96
N SER A 485 -23.29 -30.28 3.15
CA SER A 485 -22.37 -30.96 4.08
C SER A 485 -21.42 -31.90 3.34
N THR A 486 -20.19 -32.03 3.86
CA THR A 486 -19.23 -33.04 3.42
C THR A 486 -19.75 -34.48 3.52
N GLY A 487 -20.74 -34.74 4.38
CA GLY A 487 -21.41 -36.04 4.49
C GLY A 487 -22.48 -36.32 3.43
N GLY A 488 -22.72 -35.39 2.51
CA GLY A 488 -23.72 -35.52 1.44
C GLY A 488 -25.11 -34.96 1.80
N GLY A 489 -25.33 -34.56 3.04
CA GLY A 489 -26.55 -33.83 3.43
C GLY A 489 -26.59 -32.43 2.82
N HIS A 490 -27.77 -31.96 2.43
CA HIS A 490 -28.01 -30.59 1.98
C HIS A 490 -29.47 -30.19 2.21
N SER A 491 -29.76 -28.90 2.24
CA SER A 491 -31.15 -28.41 2.25
C SER A 491 -31.23 -26.97 1.73
N PHE A 492 -32.16 -26.75 0.80
CA PHE A 492 -32.57 -25.43 0.29
C PHE A 492 -34.00 -25.06 0.67
N ASP A 493 -34.73 -25.96 1.32
CA ASP A 493 -36.13 -25.78 1.74
C ASP A 493 -36.30 -25.77 3.28
N SER A 494 -35.19 -25.83 4.02
CA SER A 494 -35.18 -25.75 5.48
C SER A 494 -35.39 -24.31 5.92
N SER A 495 -36.09 -24.08 7.05
CA SER A 495 -36.18 -22.77 7.71
C SER A 495 -34.87 -22.28 8.34
N SER A 496 -33.80 -23.07 8.25
CA SER A 496 -32.47 -22.71 8.74
C SER A 496 -31.33 -23.25 7.89
N GLN A 497 -30.24 -22.47 7.85
CA GLN A 497 -28.97 -22.79 7.24
C GLN A 497 -27.94 -23.20 8.29
N GLN A 498 -27.32 -24.37 8.10
CA GLN A 498 -26.34 -24.92 9.03
C GLN A 498 -24.90 -24.69 8.56
N LEU A 499 -24.04 -24.28 9.49
CA LEU A 499 -22.61 -24.02 9.30
C LEU A 499 -21.79 -24.72 10.40
N ASN A 500 -22.21 -25.91 10.81
CA ASN A 500 -21.55 -26.67 11.86
C ASN A 500 -20.25 -27.28 11.35
N GLY A 501 -19.31 -27.49 12.28
CA GLY A 501 -18.06 -28.17 12.02
C GLY A 501 -17.62 -28.95 13.23
N ARG A 502 -17.42 -30.26 13.05
CA ARG A 502 -16.92 -31.16 14.10
C ARG A 502 -15.55 -31.71 13.70
N PRO A 503 -14.52 -31.61 14.56
CA PRO A 503 -13.24 -32.25 14.30
C PRO A 503 -13.41 -33.73 14.04
N TRP A 504 -12.74 -34.24 13.01
CA TRP A 504 -12.78 -35.66 12.60
C TRP A 504 -14.14 -36.15 12.07
N ALA A 505 -15.06 -35.24 11.74
CA ALA A 505 -16.39 -35.56 11.23
C ALA A 505 -16.82 -34.58 10.12
N GLU A 506 -18.12 -34.49 9.87
CA GLU A 506 -18.72 -33.65 8.83
C GLU A 506 -18.67 -32.15 9.17
N TYR A 507 -18.67 -31.32 8.12
CA TYR A 507 -18.85 -29.89 8.24
C TYR A 507 -19.71 -29.34 7.10
N GLU A 508 -20.36 -28.21 7.35
CA GLU A 508 -21.33 -27.63 6.44
C GLU A 508 -20.89 -26.26 5.90
N ARG A 509 -21.47 -25.87 4.77
CA ARG A 509 -21.29 -24.59 4.07
C ARG A 509 -22.62 -24.02 3.65
N GLY A 510 -22.76 -22.70 3.78
CA GLY A 510 -23.97 -21.98 3.34
C GLY A 510 -23.79 -21.42 1.94
N LEU A 511 -24.83 -21.50 1.12
CA LEU A 511 -24.93 -20.90 -0.20
C LEU A 511 -26.12 -19.94 -0.22
N MET A 512 -25.95 -18.76 -0.82
CA MET A 512 -27.00 -17.74 -0.83
C MET A 512 -26.88 -16.80 -2.03
N ARG A 513 -27.95 -16.59 -2.79
CA ARG A 513 -27.96 -15.66 -3.93
C ARG A 513 -29.19 -14.76 -3.86
N PHE A 514 -28.97 -13.45 -3.98
CA PHE A 514 -30.01 -12.42 -4.02
C PHE A 514 -30.30 -11.97 -5.45
N ASP A 515 -31.57 -11.74 -5.77
CA ASP A 515 -31.98 -11.13 -7.04
C ASP A 515 -31.77 -9.61 -7.03
N LEU A 516 -30.78 -9.14 -7.80
CA LEU A 516 -30.40 -7.72 -7.89
C LEU A 516 -31.14 -6.95 -9.00
N LYS A 517 -32.03 -7.59 -9.78
CA LYS A 517 -32.69 -6.97 -10.95
C LYS A 517 -33.49 -5.70 -10.62
N ALA A 518 -33.93 -5.54 -9.38
CA ALA A 518 -34.67 -4.37 -8.92
C ALA A 518 -33.78 -3.12 -8.73
N ILE A 519 -32.46 -3.28 -8.78
CA ILE A 519 -31.49 -2.18 -8.69
C ILE A 519 -31.07 -1.83 -10.10
N ASP A 520 -31.30 -0.58 -10.52
CA ASP A 520 -30.82 -0.02 -11.79
C ASP A 520 -29.51 0.76 -11.53
N PRO A 521 -28.33 0.19 -11.77
CA PRO A 521 -27.06 0.85 -11.46
C PRO A 521 -26.88 2.16 -12.23
N ALA A 522 -27.49 2.30 -13.41
CA ALA A 522 -27.35 3.48 -14.26
C ALA A 522 -28.06 4.72 -13.68
N ARG A 523 -29.05 4.54 -12.79
CA ARG A 523 -29.76 5.65 -12.11
C ARG A 523 -29.05 6.16 -10.87
N HIS A 524 -28.03 5.46 -10.39
CA HIS A 524 -27.39 5.74 -9.11
C HIS A 524 -25.89 6.00 -9.26
N GLY A 525 -25.44 7.12 -8.71
CA GLY A 525 -24.08 7.63 -8.91
C GLY A 525 -23.00 6.81 -8.21
N GLN A 526 -23.30 6.14 -7.10
CA GLN A 526 -22.36 5.26 -6.38
C GLN A 526 -23.04 4.25 -5.45
N LEU A 527 -22.39 3.10 -5.23
CA LEU A 527 -22.68 2.26 -4.07
C LEU A 527 -22.06 2.90 -2.84
N LYS A 528 -22.90 3.30 -1.89
CA LYS A 528 -22.44 3.83 -0.62
C LYS A 528 -22.05 2.71 0.32
N ARG A 529 -22.89 1.67 0.38
CA ARG A 529 -22.71 0.53 1.29
C ARG A 529 -23.59 -0.63 0.87
N ALA A 530 -23.11 -1.86 1.01
CA ALA A 530 -23.94 -3.05 1.02
C ALA A 530 -23.68 -3.91 2.26
N VAL A 531 -24.74 -4.35 2.91
CA VAL A 531 -24.68 -5.15 4.13
C VAL A 531 -25.50 -6.42 3.95
N LEU A 532 -24.86 -7.57 4.12
CA LEU A 532 -25.54 -8.84 4.30
C LEU A 532 -25.88 -9.01 5.77
N ARG A 533 -27.17 -9.04 6.09
CA ARG A 533 -27.68 -9.19 7.44
C ARG A 533 -28.28 -10.58 7.59
N LEU A 534 -27.78 -11.31 8.58
CA LEU A 534 -28.20 -12.67 8.91
C LEU A 534 -28.66 -12.74 10.37
N HIS A 535 -29.57 -13.65 10.68
CA HIS A 535 -30.01 -13.90 12.06
C HIS A 535 -29.50 -15.25 12.55
N ALA A 536 -28.56 -15.25 13.48
CA ALA A 536 -28.04 -16.47 14.10
C ALA A 536 -29.04 -16.99 15.14
N ALA A 537 -29.70 -18.11 14.85
CA ALA A 537 -30.61 -18.78 15.78
C ALA A 537 -29.83 -19.48 16.90
N THR A 538 -28.76 -20.17 16.54
CA THR A 538 -28.01 -21.07 17.43
C THR A 538 -26.52 -20.83 17.22
N VAL A 539 -25.75 -20.62 18.31
CA VAL A 539 -24.31 -20.33 18.24
C VAL A 539 -23.52 -21.09 19.29
N GLU A 540 -22.64 -21.97 18.83
CA GLU A 540 -21.63 -22.69 19.59
C GLU A 540 -20.25 -22.42 19.00
N ASN A 541 -19.56 -21.35 19.42
CA ASN A 541 -18.27 -20.97 18.85
C ASN A 541 -17.24 -20.63 19.93
N LYS A 542 -16.81 -21.64 20.70
CA LYS A 542 -15.94 -21.44 21.88
C LYS A 542 -14.52 -20.97 21.54
N LYS A 543 -14.06 -21.19 20.30
CA LYS A 543 -12.70 -20.84 19.85
C LYS A 543 -12.65 -19.54 19.03
N ASN A 544 -13.74 -18.78 18.98
CA ASN A 544 -13.83 -17.53 18.22
C ASN A 544 -13.43 -17.72 16.73
N VAL A 545 -13.87 -18.83 16.14
CA VAL A 545 -13.62 -19.14 14.73
C VAL A 545 -14.42 -18.13 13.88
N PRO A 546 -13.79 -17.44 12.90
CA PRO A 546 -14.49 -16.47 12.08
C PRO A 546 -15.42 -17.15 11.07
N THR A 547 -16.60 -16.58 10.91
CA THR A 547 -17.47 -16.79 9.74
C THR A 547 -17.00 -15.85 8.63
N VAL A 548 -16.86 -16.40 7.43
CA VAL A 548 -16.40 -15.69 6.23
C VAL A 548 -17.51 -15.74 5.20
N VAL A 549 -17.85 -14.58 4.64
CA VAL A 549 -18.76 -14.43 3.50
C VAL A 549 -17.91 -14.06 2.30
N SER A 550 -17.91 -14.90 1.27
CA SER A 550 -17.15 -14.69 0.04
C SER A 550 -18.07 -14.73 -1.17
N ALA A 551 -17.69 -14.10 -2.28
CA ALA A 551 -18.36 -14.33 -3.56
C ALA A 551 -18.07 -15.74 -4.08
N SER A 552 -19.06 -16.41 -4.67
CA SER A 552 -18.83 -17.65 -5.42
C SER A 552 -18.27 -17.34 -6.81
N SER A 553 -17.24 -18.08 -7.22
CA SER A 553 -16.67 -18.03 -8.58
C SER A 553 -17.34 -19.00 -9.57
N VAL A 554 -18.32 -19.79 -9.10
CA VAL A 554 -19.01 -20.82 -9.88
C VAL A 554 -20.52 -20.68 -9.68
N ALA A 555 -21.27 -20.74 -10.78
CA ALA A 555 -22.74 -20.74 -10.76
C ALA A 555 -23.26 -22.04 -10.14
N TRP A 556 -24.35 -21.97 -9.38
CA TRP A 556 -24.97 -23.12 -8.70
C TRP A 556 -26.50 -22.99 -8.68
N ASN A 557 -27.18 -24.10 -8.35
CA ASN A 557 -28.64 -24.21 -8.26
C ASN A 557 -29.10 -24.99 -7.00
N HIS A 558 -30.39 -25.31 -6.89
CA HIS A 558 -30.97 -26.04 -5.74
C HIS A 558 -30.51 -27.51 -5.61
N GLU A 559 -29.87 -28.07 -6.65
CA GLU A 559 -29.31 -29.42 -6.64
C GLU A 559 -27.84 -29.43 -6.20
N ALA A 560 -27.31 -28.28 -5.76
CA ALA A 560 -25.95 -28.16 -5.27
C ALA A 560 -25.69 -29.07 -4.06
N THR A 561 -24.58 -29.79 -4.11
CA THR A 561 -24.03 -30.63 -3.05
C THR A 561 -22.61 -30.15 -2.70
N PHE A 562 -21.96 -30.80 -1.75
CA PHE A 562 -20.57 -30.48 -1.41
C PHE A 562 -19.58 -30.76 -2.56
N LEU A 563 -19.91 -31.67 -3.48
CA LEU A 563 -19.05 -32.09 -4.59
C LEU A 563 -19.50 -31.54 -5.96
N SER A 564 -20.75 -31.09 -6.08
CA SER A 564 -21.29 -30.60 -7.35
C SER A 564 -22.11 -29.30 -7.17
N PRO A 565 -21.95 -28.28 -8.02
CA PRO A 565 -22.75 -27.05 -7.97
C PRO A 565 -24.17 -27.17 -8.53
N ASP A 566 -24.44 -28.20 -9.33
CA ASP A 566 -25.72 -28.39 -10.02
C ASP A 566 -26.20 -29.85 -10.07
N GLY A 567 -25.60 -30.73 -9.28
CA GLY A 567 -25.85 -32.18 -9.27
C GLY A 567 -25.10 -32.98 -10.35
N THR A 568 -24.54 -32.32 -11.37
CA THR A 568 -23.94 -32.97 -12.55
C THR A 568 -22.50 -32.56 -12.84
N SER A 569 -22.17 -31.28 -12.67
CA SER A 569 -20.85 -30.72 -12.85
C SER A 569 -20.05 -30.77 -11.56
N ARG A 570 -18.76 -30.42 -11.61
CA ARG A 570 -17.82 -30.57 -10.49
C ARG A 570 -17.39 -29.20 -10.00
N TRP A 571 -17.28 -29.03 -8.67
CA TRP A 571 -16.64 -27.83 -8.11
C TRP A 571 -15.16 -27.75 -8.51
N PRO A 572 -14.50 -26.59 -8.39
CA PRO A 572 -13.06 -26.48 -8.57
C PRO A 572 -12.32 -27.44 -7.62
N ALA A 573 -11.22 -28.03 -8.09
CA ALA A 573 -10.45 -29.02 -7.35
C ALA A 573 -9.18 -28.42 -6.75
N ASP A 574 -8.63 -29.10 -5.74
CA ASP A 574 -7.36 -28.76 -5.11
C ASP A 574 -6.14 -29.34 -5.84
N ARG A 575 -4.99 -29.21 -5.17
CA ARG A 575 -3.71 -29.72 -5.63
C ARG A 575 -3.59 -31.24 -5.80
N ASN A 576 -4.53 -31.98 -5.21
CA ASN A 576 -4.62 -33.43 -5.24
C ASN A 576 -5.88 -33.88 -6.00
N GLN A 577 -6.46 -33.00 -6.82
CA GLN A 577 -7.71 -33.20 -7.57
C GLN A 577 -8.92 -33.50 -6.68
N ALA A 578 -8.88 -33.13 -5.40
CA ALA A 578 -10.04 -33.24 -4.52
C ALA A 578 -11.00 -32.07 -4.81
N GLU A 579 -12.14 -32.38 -5.42
CA GLU A 579 -13.23 -31.44 -5.67
C GLU A 579 -13.85 -30.98 -4.35
N ASN A 580 -13.98 -29.66 -4.18
CA ASN A 580 -14.59 -29.11 -2.98
C ASN A 580 -15.14 -27.71 -3.25
N LEU A 581 -16.38 -27.48 -2.80
CA LEU A 581 -17.02 -26.18 -2.79
C LEU A 581 -16.15 -25.05 -2.21
N ASP A 582 -15.29 -25.31 -1.22
CA ASP A 582 -14.41 -24.32 -0.61
C ASP A 582 -13.48 -23.62 -1.62
N TYR A 583 -13.11 -24.31 -2.71
CA TYR A 583 -12.29 -23.72 -3.78
C TYR A 583 -13.08 -22.79 -4.71
N ALA A 584 -14.42 -22.78 -4.62
CA ALA A 584 -15.24 -21.80 -5.30
C ALA A 584 -15.25 -20.44 -4.58
N ALA A 585 -14.79 -20.37 -3.32
CA ALA A 585 -14.74 -19.13 -2.54
C ALA A 585 -13.68 -18.16 -3.09
N MET A 586 -14.11 -16.98 -3.53
CA MET A 586 -13.17 -15.91 -3.86
C MET A 586 -12.59 -15.29 -2.57
N ALA A 587 -11.30 -15.50 -2.34
CA ALA A 587 -10.62 -14.97 -1.15
C ALA A 587 -10.50 -13.43 -1.14
N LEU A 588 -10.66 -12.78 -2.30
CA LEU A 588 -10.63 -11.34 -2.48
C LEU A 588 -12.02 -10.74 -2.21
N GLY A 589 -12.09 -9.64 -1.44
CA GLY A 589 -13.35 -8.98 -1.09
C GLY A 589 -14.21 -9.70 -0.04
N SER A 590 -13.68 -10.74 0.65
CA SER A 590 -14.45 -11.49 1.66
C SER A 590 -14.74 -10.67 2.93
N ALA A 591 -15.98 -10.70 3.42
CA ALA A 591 -16.35 -10.15 4.71
C ALA A 591 -16.11 -11.18 5.82
N ARG A 592 -15.59 -10.77 6.97
CA ARG A 592 -15.26 -11.70 8.08
C ARG A 592 -15.75 -11.18 9.42
N GLN A 593 -16.42 -12.03 10.17
CA GLN A 593 -16.87 -11.71 11.52
C GLN A 593 -16.88 -12.95 12.41
N VAL A 594 -16.52 -12.78 13.68
CA VAL A 594 -16.67 -13.86 14.67
C VAL A 594 -18.05 -13.76 15.30
N VAL A 595 -18.89 -14.76 15.06
CA VAL A 595 -20.22 -14.88 15.67
C VAL A 595 -20.09 -15.70 16.95
N THR A 596 -20.43 -15.10 18.10
CA THR A 596 -20.27 -15.73 19.43
C THR A 596 -21.56 -15.85 20.22
N LYS A 597 -22.65 -15.22 19.76
CA LYS A 597 -23.97 -15.22 20.42
C LYS A 597 -25.09 -15.19 19.38
N PRO A 598 -26.26 -15.79 19.67
CA PRO A 598 -27.45 -15.66 18.83
C PRO A 598 -27.88 -14.21 18.63
N GLY A 599 -28.59 -13.95 17.53
CA GLY A 599 -29.14 -12.65 17.16
C GLY A 599 -28.64 -12.14 15.81
N LEU A 600 -28.84 -10.84 15.58
CA LEU A 600 -28.51 -10.19 14.31
C LEU A 600 -26.99 -10.08 14.09
N VAL A 601 -26.53 -10.45 12.90
CA VAL A 601 -25.13 -10.33 12.45
C VAL A 601 -25.11 -9.60 11.11
N GLU A 602 -24.18 -8.67 10.92
CA GLU A 602 -24.06 -7.86 9.71
C GLU A 602 -22.66 -7.98 9.11
N PHE A 603 -22.58 -8.46 7.88
CA PHE A 603 -21.36 -8.55 7.08
C PHE A 603 -21.33 -7.40 6.08
N ASP A 604 -20.25 -6.62 6.09
CA ASP A 604 -20.01 -5.60 5.06
C ASP A 604 -19.56 -6.27 3.77
N VAL A 605 -20.46 -6.35 2.80
CA VAL A 605 -20.26 -6.99 1.50
C VAL A 605 -20.21 -5.94 0.38
N THR A 606 -19.87 -4.69 0.72
CA THR A 606 -19.87 -3.56 -0.20
C THR A 606 -19.02 -3.85 -1.44
N GLU A 607 -17.78 -4.34 -1.28
CA GLU A 607 -16.89 -4.62 -2.41
C GLU A 607 -17.46 -5.71 -3.35
N ILE A 608 -18.10 -6.75 -2.79
CA ILE A 608 -18.69 -7.85 -3.57
C ILE A 608 -19.88 -7.35 -4.39
N VAL A 609 -20.79 -6.61 -3.75
CA VAL A 609 -22.00 -6.08 -4.40
C VAL A 609 -21.64 -4.96 -5.38
N GLU A 610 -20.60 -4.18 -5.10
CA GLU A 610 -20.05 -3.19 -6.04
C GLU A 610 -19.57 -3.87 -7.32
N ALA A 611 -18.81 -4.96 -7.19
CA ALA A 611 -18.31 -5.70 -8.34
C ALA A 611 -19.44 -6.25 -9.22
N TRP A 612 -20.52 -6.77 -8.59
CA TRP A 612 -21.70 -7.26 -9.31
C TRP A 612 -22.51 -6.17 -10.01
N LEU A 613 -22.75 -5.05 -9.33
CA LEU A 613 -23.61 -3.98 -9.88
C LEU A 613 -22.87 -3.06 -10.86
N PHE A 614 -21.56 -2.89 -10.69
CA PHE A 614 -20.83 -1.78 -11.32
C PHE A 614 -19.57 -2.20 -12.09
N GLN A 615 -19.05 -3.43 -11.94
CA GLN A 615 -17.77 -3.85 -12.54
C GLN A 615 -17.93 -5.04 -13.50
N GLY A 616 -19.17 -5.37 -13.89
CA GLY A 616 -19.45 -6.43 -14.86
C GLY A 616 -19.27 -7.86 -14.33
N GLN A 617 -18.95 -8.06 -13.05
CA GLN A 617 -18.80 -9.40 -12.48
C GLN A 617 -20.16 -10.10 -12.37
N ALA A 618 -20.22 -11.37 -12.78
CA ALA A 618 -21.45 -12.16 -12.63
C ALA A 618 -21.82 -12.40 -11.15
N ASN A 619 -23.09 -12.19 -10.81
CA ASN A 619 -23.65 -12.50 -9.50
C ASN A 619 -23.96 -14.02 -9.39
N HIS A 620 -23.00 -14.80 -8.91
CA HIS A 620 -23.21 -16.20 -8.54
C HIS A 620 -23.58 -16.40 -7.07
N GLY A 621 -23.79 -15.32 -6.31
CA GLY A 621 -24.13 -15.36 -4.89
C GLY A 621 -22.93 -15.51 -3.95
N PHE A 622 -23.26 -15.62 -2.67
CA PHE A 622 -22.35 -15.76 -1.54
C PHE A 622 -22.13 -17.22 -1.15
N LEU A 623 -20.90 -17.53 -0.74
CA LEU A 623 -20.50 -18.74 -0.05
C LEU A 623 -20.11 -18.36 1.39
N LEU A 624 -20.80 -18.96 2.35
CA LEU A 624 -20.58 -18.81 3.78
C LEU A 624 -19.73 -19.97 4.28
N THR A 625 -18.57 -19.65 4.85
CA THR A 625 -17.67 -20.64 5.46
C THR A 625 -17.40 -20.25 6.91
N MET A 626 -17.08 -21.25 7.74
CA MET A 626 -16.66 -21.01 9.12
C MET A 626 -15.44 -21.87 9.41
N GLY A 627 -14.32 -21.22 9.74
CA GLY A 627 -13.04 -21.90 9.99
C GLY A 627 -12.36 -22.47 8.75
N PRO A 628 -11.11 -22.96 8.89
CA PRO A 628 -10.43 -23.68 7.81
C PRO A 628 -11.09 -25.04 7.57
N PRO A 629 -10.91 -25.65 6.38
CA PRO A 629 -11.32 -27.03 6.13
C PRO A 629 -10.76 -27.97 7.21
N ILE A 630 -11.63 -28.74 7.88
CA ILE A 630 -11.19 -29.68 8.93
C ILE A 630 -10.98 -31.05 8.30
N PHE A 631 -9.74 -31.34 7.89
CA PHE A 631 -9.31 -32.69 7.53
C PHE A 631 -8.48 -33.28 8.67
N GLY A 632 -9.16 -33.94 9.61
CA GLY A 632 -8.48 -34.66 10.69
C GLY A 632 -7.50 -33.84 11.53
N ARG A 633 -7.84 -32.58 11.86
CA ARG A 633 -7.03 -31.75 12.76
C ARG A 633 -7.72 -31.63 14.13
N PRO A 634 -7.18 -32.24 15.20
CA PRO A 634 -7.80 -32.24 16.53
C PRO A 634 -7.87 -30.83 17.15
N ASP A 635 -7.04 -29.92 16.66
CA ASP A 635 -6.79 -28.63 17.31
C ASP A 635 -7.77 -27.53 16.89
N ALA A 636 -8.61 -27.76 15.87
CA ALA A 636 -9.55 -26.76 15.33
C ALA A 636 -10.77 -26.50 16.24
N GLY A 637 -11.16 -27.48 17.08
CA GLY A 637 -12.34 -27.42 17.96
C GLY A 637 -13.68 -27.48 17.19
N ALA A 638 -14.74 -27.91 17.87
CA ALA A 638 -16.08 -27.94 17.28
C ALA A 638 -16.71 -26.54 17.29
N TRP A 639 -17.47 -26.24 16.24
CA TRP A 639 -18.37 -25.11 16.19
C TRP A 639 -19.75 -25.51 15.65
N GLY A 640 -20.75 -24.77 16.06
CA GLY A 640 -22.11 -24.86 15.56
C GLY A 640 -22.65 -23.47 15.29
N LEU A 641 -23.21 -23.25 14.12
CA LEU A 641 -23.82 -21.98 13.75
C LEU A 641 -25.00 -22.25 12.85
N GLU A 642 -26.14 -21.72 13.24
CA GLU A 642 -27.39 -21.87 12.49
C GLU A 642 -27.96 -20.50 12.21
N PHE A 643 -28.13 -20.16 10.94
CA PHE A 643 -28.78 -18.94 10.51
C PHE A 643 -30.21 -19.23 10.06
N ALA A 644 -31.14 -18.29 10.26
CA ALA A 644 -32.44 -18.36 9.62
C ALA A 644 -32.28 -18.25 8.08
N SER A 645 -33.01 -19.08 7.34
CA SER A 645 -33.03 -19.06 5.87
C SER A 645 -34.15 -18.18 5.32
N SER A 646 -34.25 -18.06 3.99
CA SER A 646 -35.36 -17.35 3.33
C SER A 646 -36.73 -18.00 3.55
N GLU A 647 -36.78 -19.29 3.90
CA GLU A 647 -37.98 -20.05 4.26
C GLU A 647 -38.45 -19.80 5.72
N ALA A 648 -37.65 -19.11 6.53
CA ALA A 648 -38.06 -18.73 7.88
C ALA A 648 -39.18 -17.68 7.84
N LYS A 649 -40.26 -17.91 8.60
CA LYS A 649 -41.40 -16.96 8.70
C LYS A 649 -41.00 -15.56 9.17
N GLU A 650 -39.96 -15.48 10.01
CA GLU A 650 -39.39 -14.24 10.52
C GLU A 650 -37.87 -14.36 10.55
N ASN A 651 -37.17 -13.23 10.36
CA ASN A 651 -35.71 -13.11 10.48
C ASN A 651 -34.85 -13.81 9.40
N GLY A 652 -35.40 -14.09 8.22
CA GLY A 652 -34.61 -14.55 7.07
C GLY A 652 -33.51 -13.57 6.62
N PRO A 653 -32.61 -13.99 5.71
CA PRO A 653 -31.49 -13.19 5.28
C PRO A 653 -31.93 -11.92 4.52
N GLU A 654 -31.25 -10.80 4.78
CA GLU A 654 -31.49 -9.53 4.11
C GLU A 654 -30.20 -9.00 3.48
N LEU A 655 -30.25 -8.61 2.20
CA LEU A 655 -29.22 -7.80 1.58
C LEU A 655 -29.69 -6.35 1.50
N ILE A 656 -29.00 -5.47 2.23
CA ILE A 656 -29.32 -4.05 2.29
C ILE A 656 -28.30 -3.31 1.43
N VAL A 657 -28.77 -2.67 0.35
CA VAL A 657 -27.95 -1.92 -0.60
C VAL A 657 -28.31 -0.44 -0.50
N GLU A 658 -27.35 0.39 -0.09
CA GLU A 658 -27.47 1.84 -0.01
C GLU A 658 -26.71 2.48 -1.17
N LEU A 659 -27.42 3.25 -1.97
CA LEU A 659 -26.91 3.93 -3.16
C LEU A 659 -27.01 5.45 -2.96
N GLU A 660 -26.06 6.20 -3.48
CA GLU A 660 -26.04 7.66 -3.38
C GLU A 660 -26.06 8.31 -4.77
N GLY A 661 -26.79 9.42 -4.88
CA GLY A 661 -26.90 10.20 -6.11
C GLY A 661 -25.74 11.17 -6.35
N THR A 662 -24.71 11.16 -5.51
CA THR A 662 -23.48 11.91 -5.74
C THR A 662 -22.80 11.42 -7.02
N PRO A 663 -22.23 12.33 -7.83
CA PRO A 663 -21.36 11.96 -8.94
C PRO A 663 -20.37 10.86 -8.55
N PRO A 664 -20.14 9.84 -9.40
CA PRO A 664 -19.02 8.95 -9.18
C PRO A 664 -17.74 9.79 -9.11
N THR A 665 -16.76 9.43 -8.27
CA THR A 665 -15.44 10.06 -8.40
C THR A 665 -14.75 9.56 -9.67
N PRO A 666 -13.72 10.24 -10.19
CA PRO A 666 -12.93 9.71 -11.31
C PRO A 666 -12.40 8.30 -11.09
N GLU A 667 -11.96 7.99 -9.87
CA GLU A 667 -11.53 6.64 -9.52
C GLU A 667 -12.68 5.62 -9.58
N LEU A 668 -13.90 6.04 -9.24
CA LEU A 668 -15.09 5.20 -9.28
C LEU A 668 -15.61 5.00 -10.71
N ALA A 669 -15.63 6.05 -11.54
CA ALA A 669 -15.96 5.93 -12.96
C ALA A 669 -14.96 5.04 -13.70
N GLU A 670 -13.71 5.03 -13.24
CA GLU A 670 -12.67 4.18 -13.80
C GLU A 670 -12.77 2.72 -13.35
N ARG A 671 -13.18 2.47 -12.11
CA ARG A 671 -13.52 1.11 -11.63
C ARG A 671 -14.75 0.52 -12.31
N ARG A 672 -15.63 1.36 -12.86
CA ARG A 672 -16.91 0.98 -13.48
C ARG A 672 -16.82 0.50 -14.93
N ALA A 673 -15.62 0.43 -15.49
CA ALA A 673 -15.44 -0.11 -16.83
C ALA A 673 -15.89 -1.59 -16.86
N LEU A 674 -16.66 -1.97 -17.87
CA LEU A 674 -17.00 -3.37 -18.14
C LEU A 674 -15.75 -4.19 -18.46
N THR A 675 -14.76 -3.56 -19.08
CA THR A 675 -13.45 -4.11 -19.43
C THR A 675 -12.52 -2.93 -19.72
N ILE A 676 -11.20 -3.09 -19.57
CA ILE A 676 -10.24 -2.09 -20.04
C ILE A 676 -9.64 -2.55 -21.36
N TYR A 677 -9.65 -1.65 -22.35
CA TYR A 677 -9.15 -1.86 -23.69
C TYR A 677 -8.07 -0.81 -24.00
N PRO A 678 -6.82 -0.98 -23.49
CA PRO A 678 -5.79 0.06 -23.52
C PRO A 678 -5.47 0.62 -24.91
N SER A 679 -5.67 -0.14 -25.98
CA SER A 679 -5.52 0.35 -27.35
C SER A 679 -6.51 1.47 -27.70
N ALA A 680 -7.68 1.55 -27.05
CA ALA A 680 -8.60 2.68 -27.20
C ALA A 680 -8.10 3.99 -26.54
N ALA A 681 -6.99 3.96 -25.79
CA ALA A 681 -6.27 5.16 -25.36
C ALA A 681 -5.13 5.57 -26.31
N LEU A 682 -4.82 4.77 -27.34
CA LEU A 682 -3.71 5.02 -28.24
C LEU A 682 -4.24 5.61 -29.56
N PRO A 683 -4.15 6.94 -29.77
CA PRO A 683 -4.58 7.53 -31.02
C PRO A 683 -3.57 7.31 -32.16
N PRO A 684 -4.03 7.10 -33.40
CA PRO A 684 -5.43 6.88 -33.81
C PRO A 684 -5.82 5.39 -33.79
N LEU A 685 -6.95 5.03 -33.16
CA LEU A 685 -7.54 3.69 -33.29
C LEU A 685 -8.57 3.65 -34.43
N LYS A 686 -8.14 3.24 -35.63
CA LYS A 686 -9.03 3.09 -36.80
C LYS A 686 -9.57 1.66 -36.96
N SER A 687 -8.74 0.69 -36.63
CA SER A 687 -9.02 -0.74 -36.80
C SER A 687 -9.00 -1.42 -35.44
N PRO A 688 -10.16 -1.72 -34.82
CA PRO A 688 -10.24 -2.30 -33.49
C PRO A 688 -10.05 -3.83 -33.49
N TYR A 689 -9.34 -4.35 -34.49
CA TYR A 689 -8.95 -5.75 -34.56
C TYR A 689 -7.65 -5.97 -33.80
N ALA A 690 -7.50 -7.07 -33.08
CA ALA A 690 -6.22 -7.53 -32.55
C ALA A 690 -5.36 -8.12 -33.68
N ILE A 691 -4.57 -7.28 -34.35
CA ILE A 691 -3.60 -7.70 -35.37
C ILE A 691 -2.23 -7.80 -34.71
N VAL A 692 -1.88 -9.02 -34.30
CA VAL A 692 -0.79 -9.30 -33.36
C VAL A 692 0.47 -9.75 -34.09
N TRP A 693 1.62 -9.17 -33.73
CA TRP A 693 2.93 -9.63 -34.21
C TRP A 693 3.84 -10.06 -33.08
N TYR A 694 4.46 -11.22 -33.27
CA TYR A 694 5.57 -11.69 -32.44
C TYR A 694 6.91 -11.44 -33.14
N GLY A 695 7.94 -11.01 -32.40
CA GLY A 695 9.34 -11.00 -32.87
C GLY A 695 9.76 -9.88 -33.82
N VAL A 696 8.89 -8.91 -34.13
CA VAL A 696 9.23 -7.82 -35.07
C VAL A 696 10.01 -6.69 -34.37
N HIS A 697 11.33 -6.72 -34.46
CA HIS A 697 12.21 -5.69 -33.89
C HIS A 697 12.60 -4.56 -34.86
N ASP A 698 12.18 -4.65 -36.14
CA ASP A 698 12.60 -3.71 -37.18
C ASP A 698 11.66 -2.51 -37.34
N LYS A 699 12.18 -1.31 -37.05
CA LYS A 699 11.43 -0.06 -37.13
C LYS A 699 10.95 0.31 -38.55
N GLU A 700 11.74 0.05 -39.58
CA GLU A 700 11.37 0.36 -40.97
C GLU A 700 10.32 -0.60 -41.51
N LEU A 701 10.34 -1.86 -41.06
CA LEU A 701 9.29 -2.82 -41.37
C LEU A 701 7.96 -2.41 -40.72
N TRP A 702 7.99 -2.05 -39.43
CA TRP A 702 6.79 -1.55 -38.75
C TRP A 702 6.15 -0.36 -39.48
N LYS A 703 6.93 0.58 -40.03
CA LYS A 703 6.39 1.71 -40.82
C LYS A 703 5.58 1.27 -42.05
N GLN A 704 5.84 0.08 -42.57
CA GLN A 704 5.11 -0.47 -43.72
C GLN A 704 3.84 -1.20 -43.30
N PHE A 705 3.72 -1.64 -42.05
CA PHE A 705 2.49 -2.22 -41.52
C PHE A 705 1.44 -1.13 -41.35
N SER A 706 0.32 -1.25 -42.05
CA SER A 706 -0.76 -0.27 -42.04
C SER A 706 -1.92 -0.65 -41.12
N THR A 707 -1.99 -1.91 -40.68
CA THR A 707 -3.12 -2.43 -39.88
C THR A 707 -2.75 -2.96 -38.51
N SER A 708 -1.51 -3.39 -38.36
CA SER A 708 -0.99 -4.00 -37.13
C SER A 708 -1.06 -3.04 -35.94
N ASN A 709 -1.59 -3.52 -34.82
CA ASN A 709 -1.84 -2.70 -33.62
C ASN A 709 -1.51 -3.40 -32.29
N MET A 710 -0.91 -4.59 -32.32
CA MET A 710 -0.47 -5.30 -31.12
C MET A 710 0.88 -6.00 -31.32
N SER A 711 1.69 -6.06 -30.25
CA SER A 711 3.00 -6.73 -30.21
C SER A 711 3.16 -7.51 -28.90
N THR A 712 3.87 -8.64 -28.91
CA THR A 712 4.06 -9.53 -27.74
C THR A 712 5.49 -9.63 -27.20
N TYR A 713 6.47 -8.80 -27.59
CA TYR A 713 7.85 -8.85 -27.04
C TYR A 713 8.36 -7.51 -26.52
N ALA A 714 8.64 -7.45 -25.21
CA ALA A 714 8.76 -6.27 -24.33
C ALA A 714 10.00 -5.38 -24.50
N SER A 715 10.53 -5.20 -25.71
CA SER A 715 11.68 -4.33 -25.95
C SER A 715 11.41 -3.24 -26.97
N ILE A 716 10.15 -3.05 -27.39
CA ILE A 716 9.85 -2.12 -28.47
C ILE A 716 9.58 -0.70 -27.92
N PRO A 717 10.21 0.36 -28.48
CA PRO A 717 10.23 1.68 -27.85
C PRO A 717 8.90 2.46 -27.92
N GLU A 718 8.80 3.54 -27.14
CA GLU A 718 7.69 4.52 -27.07
C GLU A 718 7.12 4.99 -28.44
N TRP A 719 7.86 4.86 -29.54
CA TRP A 719 7.42 5.26 -30.87
C TRP A 719 6.29 4.39 -31.45
N LEU A 720 6.10 3.15 -30.99
CA LEU A 720 4.96 2.33 -31.42
C LEU A 720 3.63 2.84 -30.83
N ALA A 721 3.65 3.32 -29.59
CA ALA A 721 2.47 3.87 -28.93
C ALA A 721 1.89 5.08 -29.69
N GLN A 722 2.75 5.89 -30.31
CA GLN A 722 2.34 7.02 -31.17
C GLN A 722 1.57 6.60 -32.43
N ARG A 723 1.59 5.32 -32.78
CA ARG A 723 0.90 4.76 -33.95
C ARG A 723 -0.39 4.02 -33.59
N GLY A 724 -0.80 4.00 -32.32
CA GLY A 724 -1.95 3.20 -31.90
C GLY A 724 -1.60 1.74 -31.57
N VAL A 725 -0.30 1.37 -31.48
CA VAL A 725 0.12 -0.02 -31.28
C VAL A 725 0.32 -0.32 -29.79
N LEU A 726 -0.39 -1.33 -29.28
CA LEU A 726 -0.28 -1.83 -27.91
C LEU A 726 0.85 -2.86 -27.79
N ASP A 727 1.91 -2.51 -27.05
CA ASP A 727 3.00 -3.45 -26.74
C ASP A 727 2.68 -4.20 -25.44
N MET A 728 2.62 -5.52 -25.52
CA MET A 728 2.35 -6.41 -24.40
C MET A 728 3.66 -6.91 -23.81
N THR A 729 3.87 -6.63 -22.52
CA THR A 729 5.04 -7.14 -21.80
C THR A 729 4.98 -8.65 -21.72
N TRP A 730 6.01 -9.31 -22.23
CA TRP A 730 6.16 -10.76 -22.13
C TRP A 730 6.30 -11.21 -20.67
N GLY A 731 5.40 -12.09 -20.25
CA GLY A 731 5.48 -12.81 -18.98
C GLY A 731 5.96 -14.23 -19.25
N GLU A 732 7.22 -14.48 -18.93
CA GLU A 732 7.84 -15.81 -19.08
C GLU A 732 7.05 -16.84 -18.28
N GLY A 733 6.65 -17.92 -18.95
CA GLY A 733 5.89 -19.02 -18.34
C GLY A 733 6.68 -20.30 -18.16
N GLY A 734 7.99 -20.32 -18.44
CA GLY A 734 8.79 -21.56 -18.36
C GLY A 734 10.10 -21.36 -17.61
N PRO A 735 10.76 -22.41 -17.06
CA PRO A 735 10.28 -23.73 -16.60
C PRO A 735 9.66 -23.70 -15.18
N ILE A 736 8.75 -24.61 -14.86
CA ILE A 736 7.99 -24.67 -13.58
C ILE A 736 8.87 -24.49 -12.32
N ASP A 737 10.12 -24.95 -12.37
CA ASP A 737 11.07 -24.95 -11.26
C ASP A 737 11.33 -23.58 -10.60
N TRP A 738 11.20 -22.45 -11.32
CA TRP A 738 11.40 -21.11 -10.72
C TRP A 738 10.11 -20.41 -10.25
N LEU A 739 8.94 -21.00 -10.54
CA LEU A 739 7.65 -20.63 -9.96
C LEU A 739 7.08 -21.83 -9.14
N PRO A 740 7.75 -22.25 -8.06
CA PRO A 740 7.46 -23.52 -7.40
C PRO A 740 6.19 -23.52 -6.54
N THR A 741 5.55 -22.37 -6.33
CA THR A 741 4.36 -22.25 -5.49
C THR A 741 3.36 -21.26 -6.11
N GLU A 742 2.09 -21.47 -5.82
CA GLU A 742 0.98 -20.55 -6.14
C GLU A 742 1.28 -19.08 -5.79
N GLU A 743 1.85 -18.79 -4.62
CA GLU A 743 2.23 -17.42 -4.25
C GLU A 743 3.35 -16.84 -5.14
N ALA A 744 4.22 -17.69 -5.69
CA ALA A 744 5.24 -17.27 -6.65
C ALA A 744 4.59 -16.87 -7.99
N TRP A 745 3.64 -17.66 -8.48
CA TRP A 745 2.82 -17.35 -9.65
C TRP A 745 2.07 -16.02 -9.48
N GLU A 746 1.34 -15.88 -8.38
CA GLU A 746 0.62 -14.64 -8.03
C GLU A 746 1.56 -13.43 -8.02
N LYS A 747 2.70 -13.52 -7.31
CA LYS A 747 3.64 -12.42 -7.17
C LYS A 747 4.32 -12.05 -8.50
N TYR A 748 4.63 -13.03 -9.34
CA TYR A 748 5.30 -12.80 -10.62
C TYR A 748 4.40 -12.01 -11.58
N TYR A 749 3.20 -12.52 -11.84
CA TYR A 749 2.27 -11.88 -12.77
C TYR A 749 1.73 -10.56 -12.23
N LEU A 750 1.50 -10.43 -10.91
CA LEU A 750 1.23 -9.12 -10.30
C LEU A 750 2.37 -8.12 -10.52
N GLY A 751 3.63 -8.56 -10.40
CA GLY A 751 4.78 -7.72 -10.65
C GLY A 751 4.87 -7.25 -12.11
N ILE A 752 4.49 -8.09 -13.08
CA ILE A 752 4.45 -7.72 -14.50
C ILE A 752 3.29 -6.75 -14.78
N ALA A 753 2.10 -7.07 -14.28
CA ALA A 753 0.91 -6.24 -14.47
C ALA A 753 1.10 -4.84 -13.85
N ALA A 754 1.75 -4.75 -12.68
CA ALA A 754 2.01 -3.47 -12.00
C ALA A 754 2.89 -2.49 -12.78
N ARG A 755 3.69 -2.98 -13.74
CA ARG A 755 4.67 -2.17 -14.50
C ARG A 755 4.34 -2.01 -15.98
N SER A 756 3.24 -2.58 -16.46
CA SER A 756 2.92 -2.69 -17.90
C SER A 756 1.50 -2.20 -18.18
N ARG A 757 1.24 -1.68 -19.39
CA ARG A 757 -0.13 -1.35 -19.85
C ARG A 757 -0.88 -2.60 -20.33
N ALA A 758 -0.13 -3.58 -20.78
CA ALA A 758 -0.61 -4.88 -21.18
C ALA A 758 0.49 -5.91 -20.93
N TYR A 759 0.12 -7.16 -20.72
CA TYR A 759 1.07 -8.26 -20.61
C TYR A 759 0.51 -9.50 -21.30
N CYS A 760 1.42 -10.35 -21.74
CA CYS A 760 1.08 -11.62 -22.35
C CYS A 760 1.75 -12.75 -21.59
N MET A 761 0.94 -13.64 -21.03
CA MET A 761 1.37 -14.85 -20.36
C MET A 761 1.79 -15.87 -21.43
N HIS A 762 3.00 -16.42 -21.30
CA HIS A 762 3.54 -17.47 -22.18
C HIS A 762 2.69 -18.74 -22.11
N GLU A 763 2.77 -19.59 -23.13
CA GLU A 763 2.19 -20.93 -23.19
C GLU A 763 2.92 -21.92 -22.27
N TRP A 764 2.22 -22.83 -21.59
CA TRP A 764 2.86 -23.79 -20.69
C TRP A 764 2.61 -25.22 -21.19
N HIS A 765 3.66 -26.02 -21.27
CA HIS A 765 3.56 -27.45 -21.52
C HIS A 765 3.36 -28.17 -20.18
N MET A 766 2.11 -28.31 -19.75
CA MET A 766 1.80 -28.95 -18.47
C MET A 766 1.97 -30.47 -18.54
N SER A 767 2.61 -31.05 -17.53
CA SER A 767 2.39 -32.45 -17.20
C SER A 767 0.99 -32.59 -16.59
N SER A 768 0.26 -33.66 -16.89
CA SER A 768 -1.08 -33.95 -16.35
C SER A 768 -1.18 -33.97 -14.81
N ASP A 769 -0.04 -34.00 -14.12
CA ASP A 769 0.06 -34.24 -12.68
C ASP A 769 0.39 -32.96 -11.87
N SER A 770 0.46 -31.77 -12.50
CA SER A 770 0.82 -30.52 -11.83
C SER A 770 -0.37 -29.56 -11.63
N ASN A 771 -0.29 -28.73 -10.59
CA ASN A 771 -1.35 -27.80 -10.19
C ASN A 771 -1.25 -26.43 -10.87
N ASP A 772 -0.42 -26.35 -11.90
CA ASP A 772 0.04 -25.09 -12.44
C ASP A 772 -1.11 -24.35 -13.13
N ALA A 773 -2.01 -25.04 -13.83
CA ALA A 773 -3.22 -24.45 -14.43
C ALA A 773 -4.06 -23.68 -13.42
N GLN A 774 -4.26 -24.26 -12.23
CA GLN A 774 -5.04 -23.61 -11.17
C GLN A 774 -4.33 -22.36 -10.66
N TRP A 775 -3.00 -22.42 -10.52
CA TRP A 775 -2.19 -21.27 -10.12
C TRP A 775 -2.16 -20.19 -11.21
N ALA A 776 -2.19 -20.57 -12.49
CA ALA A 776 -2.35 -19.69 -13.64
C ALA A 776 -3.63 -18.89 -13.56
N VAL A 777 -4.75 -19.62 -13.47
CA VAL A 777 -6.10 -19.07 -13.40
C VAL A 777 -6.20 -18.13 -12.21
N ARG A 778 -5.67 -18.54 -11.07
CA ARG A 778 -5.67 -17.71 -9.86
C ARG A 778 -4.79 -16.46 -10.00
N ALA A 779 -3.59 -16.59 -10.58
CA ALA A 779 -2.71 -15.45 -10.83
C ALA A 779 -3.35 -14.46 -11.81
N ALA A 780 -3.95 -14.93 -12.91
CA ALA A 780 -4.65 -14.13 -13.90
C ALA A 780 -5.87 -13.39 -13.30
N ARG A 781 -6.69 -14.08 -12.50
CA ARG A 781 -7.79 -13.44 -11.75
C ARG A 781 -7.29 -12.39 -10.77
N LEU A 782 -6.20 -12.68 -10.07
CA LEU A 782 -5.64 -11.78 -9.09
C LEU A 782 -5.04 -10.54 -9.76
N THR A 783 -4.38 -10.69 -10.92
CA THR A 783 -3.91 -9.55 -11.71
C THR A 783 -5.06 -8.72 -12.23
N GLU A 784 -6.11 -9.34 -12.75
CA GLU A 784 -7.32 -8.65 -13.21
C GLU A 784 -7.97 -7.86 -12.07
N TRP A 785 -8.12 -8.48 -10.90
CA TRP A 785 -8.66 -7.81 -9.71
C TRP A 785 -7.79 -6.64 -9.21
N LYS A 786 -6.46 -6.79 -9.21
CA LYS A 786 -5.53 -5.80 -8.63
C LYS A 786 -5.13 -4.70 -9.61
N HIS A 787 -5.07 -5.03 -10.88
CA HIS A 787 -4.65 -4.18 -11.97
C HIS A 787 -5.65 -4.27 -13.14
N PRO A 788 -6.94 -3.93 -12.91
CA PRO A 788 -7.99 -4.07 -13.94
C PRO A 788 -7.75 -3.20 -15.18
N ARG A 789 -6.74 -2.30 -15.15
CA ARG A 789 -6.32 -1.47 -16.30
C ARG A 789 -5.20 -2.09 -17.16
N CYS A 790 -4.69 -3.23 -16.76
CA CYS A 790 -3.62 -3.91 -17.47
C CYS A 790 -4.24 -4.97 -18.39
N TYR A 791 -4.13 -4.79 -19.71
CA TYR A 791 -4.69 -5.75 -20.66
C TYR A 791 -3.95 -7.08 -20.59
N SER A 792 -4.69 -8.15 -20.39
CA SER A 792 -4.17 -9.48 -20.12
C SER A 792 -4.37 -10.39 -21.34
N ALA A 793 -3.26 -10.94 -21.84
CA ALA A 793 -3.30 -11.93 -22.91
C ALA A 793 -2.64 -13.24 -22.47
N PHE A 794 -3.02 -14.35 -23.09
CA PHE A 794 -2.42 -15.67 -22.86
C PHE A 794 -2.13 -16.39 -24.18
N TYR A 795 -0.92 -16.93 -24.33
CA TYR A 795 -0.56 -17.81 -25.44
C TYR A 795 -1.25 -19.17 -25.28
N TYR A 796 -2.19 -19.42 -26.18
CA TYR A 796 -3.22 -20.44 -26.06
C TYR A 796 -2.92 -21.66 -26.94
N GLN A 797 -2.94 -22.85 -26.35
CA GLN A 797 -2.75 -24.13 -27.05
C GLN A 797 -3.98 -25.05 -26.96
N GLY A 798 -5.13 -24.54 -26.49
CA GLY A 798 -6.36 -25.32 -26.32
C GLY A 798 -6.75 -25.62 -24.86
N GLN A 799 -6.05 -25.04 -23.87
CA GLN A 799 -6.33 -25.26 -22.44
C GLN A 799 -7.73 -24.74 -22.06
N ARG A 800 -8.62 -25.64 -21.63
CA ARG A 800 -10.02 -25.28 -21.35
C ARG A 800 -10.16 -24.27 -20.21
N GLU A 801 -9.29 -24.33 -19.22
CA GLU A 801 -9.31 -23.46 -18.04
C GLU A 801 -9.10 -21.99 -18.41
N MET A 802 -8.18 -21.72 -19.34
CA MET A 802 -7.91 -20.37 -19.84
C MET A 802 -9.00 -19.90 -20.81
N ALA A 803 -9.60 -20.83 -21.57
CA ALA A 803 -10.77 -20.53 -22.39
C ALA A 803 -11.97 -20.12 -21.53
N ASP A 804 -12.27 -20.87 -20.46
CA ASP A 804 -13.34 -20.55 -19.51
C ASP A 804 -13.10 -19.21 -18.81
N LEU A 805 -11.83 -18.89 -18.49
CA LEU A 805 -11.44 -17.61 -17.90
C LEU A 805 -11.74 -16.43 -18.85
N ALA A 806 -11.33 -16.55 -20.12
CA ALA A 806 -11.61 -15.54 -21.15
C ALA A 806 -13.12 -15.42 -21.43
N GLY A 807 -13.86 -16.53 -21.40
CA GLY A 807 -15.32 -16.55 -21.54
C GLY A 807 -16.02 -15.70 -20.48
N LYS A 808 -15.56 -15.84 -19.23
CA LYS A 808 -16.04 -15.06 -18.07
C LYS A 808 -15.58 -13.59 -18.07
N GLY A 809 -14.73 -13.19 -19.03
CA GLY A 809 -14.15 -11.84 -19.07
C GLY A 809 -13.07 -11.59 -18.03
N GLU A 810 -12.49 -12.66 -17.46
CA GLU A 810 -11.41 -12.59 -16.47
C GLU A 810 -10.01 -12.72 -17.13
N LEU A 811 -9.96 -12.66 -18.47
CA LEU A 811 -8.78 -12.57 -19.33
C LEU A 811 -9.19 -11.90 -20.65
N ASP A 812 -8.41 -10.93 -21.15
CA ASP A 812 -8.83 -10.09 -22.28
C ASP A 812 -8.61 -10.72 -23.67
N LEU A 813 -7.56 -11.54 -23.83
CA LEU A 813 -7.21 -12.15 -25.13
C LEU A 813 -6.52 -13.51 -25.03
N LEU A 814 -7.00 -14.46 -25.80
CA LEU A 814 -6.33 -15.71 -26.13
C LEU A 814 -5.61 -15.55 -27.48
N ILE A 815 -4.31 -15.81 -27.49
CA ILE A 815 -3.47 -15.77 -28.69
C ILE A 815 -3.09 -17.21 -29.01
N GLN A 816 -3.83 -17.84 -29.93
CA GLN A 816 -3.60 -19.23 -30.26
C GLN A 816 -2.34 -19.42 -31.10
N GLU A 817 -1.52 -20.36 -30.67
CA GLU A 817 -0.36 -20.80 -31.44
C GLU A 817 -0.82 -21.61 -32.65
N GLY A 818 -0.56 -21.08 -33.85
CA GLY A 818 -0.87 -21.69 -35.13
C GLY A 818 0.39 -21.83 -35.98
N TYR A 819 1.36 -22.63 -35.53
CA TYR A 819 2.59 -22.96 -36.28
C TYR A 819 2.31 -23.75 -37.57
N THR A 820 1.53 -23.22 -38.50
CA THR A 820 1.16 -23.92 -39.74
C THR A 820 2.38 -24.29 -40.58
N HIS A 821 3.44 -23.46 -40.50
CA HIS A 821 4.72 -23.63 -41.18
C HIS A 821 5.86 -23.23 -40.22
N VAL A 822 6.95 -23.99 -40.21
CA VAL A 822 8.12 -23.77 -39.33
C VAL A 822 9.43 -23.80 -40.11
N THR A 823 10.47 -23.15 -39.59
CA THR A 823 11.82 -23.09 -40.18
C THR A 823 12.62 -24.38 -39.95
N LYS A 824 13.77 -24.54 -40.62
CA LYS A 824 14.71 -25.66 -40.46
C LYS A 824 15.24 -25.85 -39.04
N GLU A 825 15.10 -24.83 -38.19
CA GLU A 825 15.47 -24.88 -36.77
C GLU A 825 14.57 -25.82 -35.97
N PHE A 826 13.36 -26.09 -36.47
CA PHE A 826 12.39 -26.99 -35.86
C PHE A 826 12.22 -28.26 -36.72
N PRO A 827 12.32 -29.47 -36.14
CA PRO A 827 12.17 -30.71 -36.89
C PRO A 827 10.70 -30.97 -37.29
N LEU A 828 10.45 -31.19 -38.59
CA LEU A 828 9.11 -31.51 -39.10
C LEU A 828 8.48 -32.75 -38.43
N ALA A 829 9.29 -33.75 -38.09
CA ALA A 829 8.84 -35.00 -37.50
C ALA A 829 8.41 -34.90 -36.02
N ALA A 830 8.71 -33.77 -35.34
CA ALA A 830 8.45 -33.61 -33.91
C ALA A 830 7.08 -33.00 -33.58
N GLY A 831 6.17 -32.86 -34.56
CA GLY A 831 4.79 -32.44 -34.32
C GLY A 831 4.61 -30.97 -33.93
N PHE A 832 5.62 -30.11 -34.15
CA PHE A 832 5.54 -28.68 -33.85
C PHE A 832 4.54 -27.93 -34.74
N THR A 833 4.22 -28.47 -35.92
CA THR A 833 3.27 -27.82 -36.83
C THR A 833 1.82 -28.15 -36.46
N VAL A 834 0.97 -27.13 -36.36
CA VAL A 834 -0.47 -27.30 -36.15
C VAL A 834 -1.21 -27.07 -37.46
N GLY A 835 -1.82 -28.12 -38.00
CA GLY A 835 -2.66 -28.01 -39.19
C GLY A 835 -3.99 -27.31 -38.91
N MET A 836 -4.69 -26.90 -39.98
CA MET A 836 -5.99 -26.22 -39.86
C MET A 836 -7.02 -26.97 -39.00
N PRO A 837 -7.16 -28.31 -39.07
CA PRO A 837 -8.10 -29.03 -38.19
C PRO A 837 -7.79 -28.87 -36.70
N GLY A 838 -6.50 -28.87 -36.32
CA GLY A 838 -6.09 -28.62 -34.93
C GLY A 838 -6.31 -27.15 -34.53
N ILE A 839 -6.24 -26.23 -35.49
CA ILE A 839 -6.60 -24.83 -35.26
C ILE A 839 -8.10 -24.69 -35.00
N GLU A 840 -8.95 -25.33 -35.81
CA GLU A 840 -10.41 -25.34 -35.67
C GLU A 840 -10.86 -25.97 -34.35
N GLU A 841 -10.23 -27.06 -33.93
CA GLU A 841 -10.55 -27.72 -32.66
C GLU A 841 -10.36 -26.75 -31.47
N ARG A 842 -9.26 -26.01 -31.45
CA ARG A 842 -8.98 -25.00 -30.41
C ARG A 842 -9.94 -23.81 -30.49
N ILE A 843 -10.30 -23.37 -31.70
CA ILE A 843 -11.37 -22.39 -31.92
C ILE A 843 -12.69 -22.87 -31.30
N ASP A 844 -13.05 -24.13 -31.49
CA ASP A 844 -14.30 -24.69 -30.95
C ASP A 844 -14.28 -24.84 -29.43
N ILE A 845 -13.11 -25.10 -28.83
CA ILE A 845 -12.95 -25.05 -27.37
C ILE A 845 -13.23 -23.64 -26.87
N ALA A 846 -12.59 -22.61 -27.46
CA ALA A 846 -12.82 -21.22 -27.09
C ALA A 846 -14.28 -20.81 -27.30
N ARG A 847 -14.92 -21.25 -28.40
CA ARG A 847 -16.33 -20.97 -28.69
C ARG A 847 -17.28 -21.61 -27.68
N LYS A 848 -17.05 -22.87 -27.28
CA LYS A 848 -17.82 -23.56 -26.24
C LYS A 848 -17.70 -22.90 -24.87
N ALA A 849 -16.56 -22.26 -24.62
CA ALA A 849 -16.31 -21.48 -23.42
C ALA A 849 -16.80 -20.02 -23.53
N GLU A 850 -17.50 -19.63 -24.59
CA GLU A 850 -17.95 -18.24 -24.85
C GLU A 850 -16.79 -17.21 -24.99
N ALA A 851 -15.59 -17.69 -25.29
CA ALA A 851 -14.37 -16.87 -25.41
C ALA A 851 -14.02 -16.47 -26.85
N ILE A 852 -14.82 -16.85 -27.85
CA ILE A 852 -14.45 -16.69 -29.28
C ILE A 852 -14.21 -15.23 -29.69
N GLU A 853 -14.92 -14.27 -29.09
CA GLU A 853 -14.71 -12.83 -29.33
C GLU A 853 -13.44 -12.27 -28.67
N ARG A 854 -12.75 -13.08 -27.87
CA ARG A 854 -11.46 -12.78 -27.21
C ARG A 854 -10.37 -13.73 -27.69
N HIS A 855 -10.45 -14.23 -28.92
CA HIS A 855 -9.56 -15.27 -29.42
C HIS A 855 -9.02 -14.98 -30.82
N VAL A 856 -7.70 -14.97 -30.99
CA VAL A 856 -7.06 -14.81 -32.30
C VAL A 856 -6.10 -15.96 -32.58
N VAL A 857 -5.89 -16.27 -33.86
CA VAL A 857 -4.93 -17.29 -34.30
C VAL A 857 -3.65 -16.63 -34.81
N MET A 858 -2.50 -17.10 -34.34
CA MET A 858 -1.19 -16.62 -34.77
C MET A 858 -0.60 -17.59 -35.80
N LEU A 859 -0.59 -17.19 -37.07
CA LEU A 859 -0.23 -18.05 -38.21
C LEU A 859 1.27 -18.04 -38.51
N GLY A 860 1.88 -19.22 -38.42
CA GLY A 860 3.13 -19.64 -39.06
C GLY A 860 4.38 -18.81 -38.74
N HIS A 861 5.57 -19.41 -38.89
CA HIS A 861 6.81 -18.65 -38.95
C HIS A 861 6.88 -17.91 -40.28
N ILE A 862 7.03 -16.60 -40.24
CA ILE A 862 7.17 -15.70 -41.38
C ILE A 862 8.67 -15.50 -41.64
N ALA A 863 9.24 -16.36 -42.47
CA ALA A 863 10.67 -16.47 -42.72
C ALA A 863 10.99 -16.31 -44.21
N PRO A 864 12.26 -16.03 -44.56
CA PRO A 864 12.73 -16.14 -45.94
C PRO A 864 12.58 -17.59 -46.46
N ALA A 865 12.31 -17.75 -47.75
CA ALA A 865 12.03 -19.05 -48.38
C ALA A 865 13.12 -20.11 -48.08
N GLU A 866 14.39 -19.69 -48.08
CA GLU A 866 15.55 -20.53 -47.84
C GLU A 866 15.65 -21.08 -46.40
N LYS A 867 14.90 -20.51 -45.44
CA LYS A 867 14.84 -20.98 -44.06
C LYS A 867 13.84 -22.10 -43.83
N TYR A 868 12.90 -22.34 -44.74
CA TYR A 868 11.93 -23.44 -44.61
C TYR A 868 12.53 -24.78 -45.07
N HIS A 869 11.96 -25.86 -44.56
CA HIS A 869 12.23 -27.19 -45.12
C HIS A 869 11.84 -27.22 -46.61
N PRO A 870 12.61 -27.90 -47.48
CA PRO A 870 12.31 -27.95 -48.91
C PRO A 870 10.88 -28.43 -49.18
N GLY A 871 10.09 -27.66 -49.93
CA GLY A 871 8.70 -27.97 -50.27
C GLY A 871 7.67 -27.63 -49.19
N HIS A 872 8.10 -27.00 -48.09
CA HIS A 872 7.26 -26.52 -46.99
C HIS A 872 7.34 -24.99 -46.83
N GLU A 873 7.69 -24.28 -47.91
CA GLU A 873 7.77 -22.83 -47.91
C GLU A 873 6.38 -22.20 -47.76
N LEU A 874 6.24 -21.26 -46.82
CA LEU A 874 5.00 -20.51 -46.65
C LEU A 874 4.92 -19.40 -47.71
N THR A 875 3.86 -19.40 -48.51
CA THR A 875 3.64 -18.41 -49.56
C THR A 875 2.48 -17.46 -49.23
N PRO A 876 2.43 -16.27 -49.84
CA PRO A 876 1.29 -15.35 -49.71
C PRO A 876 -0.07 -15.97 -50.02
N ALA A 877 -0.15 -16.80 -51.07
CA ALA A 877 -1.40 -17.44 -51.47
C ALA A 877 -1.93 -18.41 -50.41
N MET A 878 -1.03 -19.14 -49.74
CA MET A 878 -1.38 -20.05 -48.66
C MET A 878 -1.84 -19.30 -47.41
N ILE A 879 -1.22 -18.18 -47.07
CA ILE A 879 -1.69 -17.30 -45.99
C ILE A 879 -3.06 -16.71 -46.31
N GLU A 880 -3.28 -16.25 -47.54
CA GLU A 880 -4.58 -15.73 -47.99
C GLU A 880 -5.68 -16.79 -47.87
N GLU A 881 -5.40 -18.04 -48.25
CA GLU A 881 -6.32 -19.16 -48.09
C GLU A 881 -6.64 -19.44 -46.62
N GLN A 882 -5.63 -19.48 -45.76
CA GLN A 882 -5.81 -19.66 -44.30
C GLN A 882 -6.67 -18.53 -43.70
N ILE A 883 -6.41 -17.27 -44.07
CA ILE A 883 -7.19 -16.12 -43.60
C ILE A 883 -8.66 -16.22 -44.03
N ARG A 884 -8.90 -16.54 -45.31
CA ARG A 884 -10.27 -16.71 -45.84
C ARG A 884 -11.01 -17.82 -45.10
N HIS A 885 -10.32 -18.93 -44.86
CA HIS A 885 -10.88 -20.06 -44.16
C HIS A 885 -11.26 -19.69 -42.73
N LEU A 886 -10.38 -19.02 -41.99
CA LEU A 886 -10.65 -18.54 -40.63
C LEU A 886 -11.79 -17.52 -40.58
N ARG A 887 -11.85 -16.55 -41.50
CA ARG A 887 -12.96 -15.58 -41.57
C ARG A 887 -14.31 -16.25 -41.84
N LYS A 888 -14.32 -17.38 -42.57
CA LYS A 888 -15.54 -18.16 -42.82
C LYS A 888 -15.90 -19.03 -41.62
N TYR A 889 -14.92 -19.67 -41.00
CA TYR A 889 -15.14 -20.63 -39.92
C TYR A 889 -15.48 -19.96 -38.58
N ALA A 890 -14.83 -18.81 -38.30
CA ALA A 890 -14.96 -18.07 -37.05
C ALA A 890 -14.89 -16.56 -37.30
N PRO A 891 -15.91 -15.98 -37.96
CA PRO A 891 -15.97 -14.54 -38.24
C PRO A 891 -15.95 -13.68 -36.96
N GLU A 892 -16.35 -14.22 -35.82
CA GLU A 892 -16.46 -13.54 -34.52
C GLU A 892 -15.11 -13.14 -33.92
N MET A 893 -14.03 -13.85 -34.31
CA MET A 893 -12.68 -13.60 -33.81
C MET A 893 -12.27 -12.14 -34.05
N PRO A 894 -11.73 -11.46 -33.03
CA PRO A 894 -11.40 -10.05 -33.08
C PRO A 894 -10.11 -9.77 -33.84
N GLY A 895 -9.54 -10.68 -34.63
CA GLY A 895 -8.32 -10.42 -35.40
C GLY A 895 -7.53 -11.67 -35.77
N ILE A 896 -6.23 -11.50 -35.96
CA ILE A 896 -5.27 -12.53 -36.38
C ILE A 896 -3.86 -12.12 -35.95
N GLY A 897 -2.90 -13.05 -35.90
CA GLY A 897 -1.50 -12.70 -35.71
C GLY A 897 -0.52 -13.51 -36.56
N PHE A 898 0.77 -13.19 -36.42
CA PHE A 898 1.86 -13.80 -37.18
C PHE A 898 3.17 -13.88 -36.35
N TYR A 899 3.99 -14.93 -36.57
CA TYR A 899 5.33 -15.07 -35.96
C TYR A 899 6.41 -14.57 -36.90
N TYR A 900 7.09 -13.46 -36.61
CA TYR A 900 8.16 -12.96 -37.48
C TYR A 900 9.49 -13.67 -37.26
N GLU A 901 10.03 -14.26 -38.33
CA GLU A 901 11.31 -15.01 -38.36
C GLU A 901 12.28 -14.49 -39.44
N GLY A 902 12.17 -13.19 -39.74
CA GLY A 902 13.04 -12.46 -40.68
C GLY A 902 12.52 -12.33 -42.10
N GLY A 903 11.33 -12.87 -42.43
CA GLY A 903 10.75 -12.81 -43.78
C GLY A 903 10.06 -11.48 -44.08
N ARG A 904 10.81 -10.43 -44.42
CA ARG A 904 10.26 -9.06 -44.60
C ARG A 904 9.13 -8.95 -45.63
N ASP A 905 9.34 -9.47 -46.84
CA ASP A 905 8.38 -9.31 -47.94
C ASP A 905 7.07 -10.05 -47.64
N LEU A 906 7.19 -11.26 -47.10
CA LEU A 906 6.02 -12.03 -46.66
C LEU A 906 5.31 -11.34 -45.48
N ALA A 907 6.04 -10.72 -44.56
CA ALA A 907 5.43 -10.00 -43.45
C ALA A 907 4.61 -8.78 -43.90
N ILE A 908 5.12 -8.01 -44.87
CA ILE A 908 4.38 -6.90 -45.50
C ILE A 908 3.10 -7.43 -46.16
N GLU A 909 3.21 -8.56 -46.84
CA GLU A 909 2.08 -9.20 -47.52
C GLU A 909 1.04 -9.74 -46.52
N CYS A 910 1.46 -10.29 -45.38
CA CYS A 910 0.57 -10.68 -44.28
C CYS A 910 -0.24 -9.48 -43.74
N ASP A 911 0.38 -8.32 -43.48
CA ASP A 911 -0.35 -7.10 -43.06
C ASP A 911 -1.30 -6.61 -44.16
N ARG A 912 -0.90 -6.69 -45.44
CA ARG A 912 -1.77 -6.35 -46.58
C ARG A 912 -3.00 -7.27 -46.67
N LEU A 913 -2.83 -8.57 -46.42
CA LEU A 913 -3.92 -9.53 -46.40
C LEU A 913 -4.82 -9.34 -45.17
N ALA A 914 -4.25 -9.08 -43.99
CA ALA A 914 -5.02 -8.71 -42.81
C ALA A 914 -5.91 -7.49 -43.08
N ARG A 915 -5.37 -6.47 -43.76
CA ARG A 915 -6.14 -5.32 -44.23
C ARG A 915 -7.32 -5.72 -45.12
N LYS A 916 -7.04 -6.48 -46.17
CA LYS A 916 -8.03 -6.89 -47.18
C LYS A 916 -9.22 -7.63 -46.57
N TYR A 917 -8.98 -8.47 -45.56
CA TYR A 917 -10.01 -9.38 -45.02
C TYR A 917 -10.65 -8.96 -43.70
N PHE A 918 -9.98 -8.11 -42.92
CA PHE A 918 -10.51 -7.60 -41.65
C PHE A 918 -10.88 -6.12 -41.74
N VAL A 919 -10.00 -5.28 -42.29
CA VAL A 919 -10.16 -3.81 -42.23
C VAL A 919 -11.00 -3.26 -43.38
N ASP A 920 -10.69 -3.61 -44.62
CA ASP A 920 -11.36 -3.05 -45.79
C ASP A 920 -12.88 -3.38 -45.84
N PRO A 921 -13.36 -4.56 -45.40
CA PRO A 921 -14.79 -4.89 -45.35
C PRO A 921 -15.58 -4.19 -44.24
N ALA A 922 -14.90 -3.62 -43.23
CA ALA A 922 -15.56 -3.02 -42.08
C ALA A 922 -16.45 -1.82 -42.44
N PRO A 923 -17.53 -1.57 -41.69
CA PRO A 923 -18.34 -0.37 -41.86
C PRO A 923 -17.49 0.89 -41.74
N GLU A 924 -17.95 2.01 -42.30
CA GLU A 924 -17.38 3.31 -41.97
C GLU A 924 -18.13 3.86 -40.77
N VAL A 925 -17.42 4.37 -39.77
CA VAL A 925 -18.03 4.92 -38.56
C VAL A 925 -17.41 6.26 -38.23
N GLU A 926 -18.25 7.20 -37.81
CA GLU A 926 -17.84 8.50 -37.30
C GLU A 926 -18.65 8.84 -36.05
N ILE A 927 -18.07 9.61 -35.14
CA ILE A 927 -18.81 10.14 -33.98
C ILE A 927 -19.43 11.48 -34.41
N ALA A 928 -20.75 11.47 -34.61
CA ALA A 928 -21.53 12.63 -35.05
C ALA A 928 -21.69 13.68 -33.94
N SER A 929 -21.73 13.25 -32.69
CA SER A 929 -21.79 14.12 -31.51
C SER A 929 -21.23 13.40 -30.29
N PRO A 930 -20.45 14.06 -29.40
CA PRO A 930 -19.97 15.44 -29.53
C PRO A 930 -18.93 15.60 -30.65
N ALA A 931 -18.64 16.84 -31.07
CA ALA A 931 -17.59 17.13 -32.05
C ALA A 931 -16.18 16.93 -31.46
N HIS A 932 -15.18 16.75 -32.33
CA HIS A 932 -13.77 16.73 -31.93
C HIS A 932 -13.39 18.04 -31.19
N GLU A 933 -12.66 17.90 -30.09
CA GLU A 933 -12.31 18.93 -29.11
C GLU A 933 -13.49 19.67 -28.46
N ALA A 934 -14.71 19.12 -28.53
CA ALA A 934 -15.85 19.69 -27.82
C ALA A 934 -15.56 19.83 -26.32
N ARG A 935 -15.96 20.97 -25.76
CA ARG A 935 -15.89 21.24 -24.32
C ARG A 935 -17.19 20.81 -23.67
N LEU A 936 -17.09 19.85 -22.77
CA LEU A 936 -18.21 19.22 -22.10
C LEU A 936 -18.14 19.61 -20.62
N SER A 937 -19.20 20.21 -20.10
CA SER A 937 -19.23 20.69 -18.72
C SER A 937 -19.98 19.70 -17.85
N SER A 938 -19.28 19.13 -16.87
CA SER A 938 -19.85 18.20 -15.88
C SER A 938 -20.94 18.87 -15.01
N THR A 939 -20.88 20.19 -14.84
CA THR A 939 -21.83 20.98 -14.04
C THR A 939 -23.03 21.49 -14.86
N ALA A 940 -22.82 21.91 -16.11
CA ALA A 940 -23.91 22.42 -16.94
C ALA A 940 -24.67 21.31 -17.67
N THR A 941 -23.97 20.26 -18.13
CA THR A 941 -24.55 19.15 -18.90
C THR A 941 -23.99 17.82 -18.39
N PRO A 942 -24.43 17.36 -17.20
CA PRO A 942 -23.84 16.20 -16.53
C PRO A 942 -23.96 14.89 -17.34
N HIS A 943 -24.91 14.80 -18.26
CA HIS A 943 -25.09 13.65 -19.13
C HIS A 943 -25.00 14.09 -20.59
N VAL A 944 -24.05 13.55 -21.34
CA VAL A 944 -23.85 13.81 -22.76
C VAL A 944 -24.25 12.58 -23.56
N THR A 945 -25.17 12.76 -24.50
CA THR A 945 -25.47 11.70 -25.46
C THR A 945 -24.40 11.68 -26.55
N ILE A 946 -23.61 10.62 -26.59
CA ILE A 946 -22.73 10.30 -27.70
C ILE A 946 -23.58 9.64 -28.80
N ARG A 947 -23.41 10.10 -30.04
CA ARG A 947 -24.07 9.58 -31.24
C ARG A 947 -23.02 9.23 -32.27
N ALA A 948 -23.12 8.04 -32.85
CA ALA A 948 -22.29 7.61 -33.96
C ALA A 948 -23.13 7.49 -35.22
N ASP A 949 -22.53 7.76 -36.37
CA ASP A 949 -23.09 7.40 -37.68
C ASP A 949 -22.21 6.30 -38.26
N ALA A 950 -22.83 5.15 -38.58
CA ALA A 950 -22.12 4.02 -39.16
C ALA A 950 -22.78 3.61 -40.49
N GLN A 951 -21.97 3.53 -41.54
CA GLN A 951 -22.38 3.10 -42.87
C GLN A 951 -21.82 1.68 -43.12
N PRO A 952 -22.68 0.65 -43.20
CA PRO A 952 -22.22 -0.69 -43.57
C PRO A 952 -21.72 -0.72 -45.02
N LYS A 953 -20.85 -1.69 -45.33
CA LYS A 953 -20.34 -1.90 -46.68
C LYS A 953 -21.05 -3.07 -47.34
N GLY A 954 -21.42 -2.90 -48.61
CA GLY A 954 -22.15 -3.93 -49.35
C GLY A 954 -23.55 -4.15 -48.78
N GLU A 955 -23.91 -5.40 -48.52
CA GLU A 955 -25.24 -5.80 -48.02
C GLU A 955 -25.31 -5.97 -46.49
N SER A 956 -24.21 -5.71 -45.77
CA SER A 956 -24.16 -5.90 -44.31
C SER A 956 -24.99 -4.87 -43.56
N LYS A 957 -25.25 -5.15 -42.28
CA LYS A 957 -25.97 -4.25 -41.37
C LYS A 957 -25.22 -4.11 -40.07
N VAL A 958 -25.09 -2.89 -39.56
CA VAL A 958 -24.53 -2.66 -38.22
C VAL A 958 -25.50 -3.20 -37.18
N VAL A 959 -25.03 -4.12 -36.34
CA VAL A 959 -25.85 -4.82 -35.34
C VAL A 959 -25.47 -4.46 -33.90
N LYS A 960 -24.28 -3.86 -33.70
CA LYS A 960 -23.72 -3.63 -32.38
C LYS A 960 -22.75 -2.46 -32.36
N TYR A 961 -22.80 -1.69 -31.27
CA TYR A 961 -21.89 -0.59 -30.97
C TYR A 961 -21.23 -0.82 -29.61
N ARG A 962 -19.91 -0.69 -29.54
CA ARG A 962 -19.14 -0.73 -28.28
C ARG A 962 -18.56 0.64 -28.00
N TRP A 963 -18.80 1.17 -26.80
CA TRP A 963 -18.43 2.53 -26.41
C TRP A 963 -17.28 2.50 -25.42
N PHE A 964 -16.28 3.35 -25.63
CA PHE A 964 -15.11 3.46 -24.77
C PHE A 964 -14.77 4.90 -24.41
N ILE A 965 -14.30 5.12 -23.17
CA ILE A 965 -13.76 6.39 -22.67
C ILE A 965 -12.36 6.16 -22.09
N ASP A 966 -11.34 6.75 -22.70
CA ASP A 966 -9.91 6.66 -22.31
C ASP A 966 -9.29 5.26 -22.25
N ASN A 967 -9.93 4.26 -22.87
CA ASN A 967 -9.71 2.80 -22.80
C ASN A 967 -10.80 2.02 -22.07
N ARG A 968 -11.67 2.65 -21.29
CA ARG A 968 -12.70 1.95 -20.53
C ARG A 968 -13.84 1.55 -21.44
N PHE A 969 -14.12 0.26 -21.58
CA PHE A 969 -15.35 -0.20 -22.22
C PHE A 969 -16.52 0.12 -21.29
N VAL A 970 -17.38 1.06 -21.67
CA VAL A 970 -18.43 1.61 -20.79
C VAL A 970 -19.82 1.11 -21.14
N ALA A 971 -20.07 0.68 -22.38
CA ALA A 971 -21.36 0.15 -22.79
C ALA A 971 -21.29 -0.62 -24.11
N GLU A 972 -22.20 -1.58 -24.28
CA GLU A 972 -22.58 -2.17 -25.56
C GLU A 972 -24.04 -1.81 -25.86
N THR A 973 -24.34 -1.38 -27.09
CA THR A 973 -25.70 -1.03 -27.52
C THR A 973 -26.00 -1.59 -28.90
N ASP A 974 -27.27 -1.89 -29.16
CA ASP A 974 -27.80 -2.21 -30.50
C ASP A 974 -28.18 -0.94 -31.29
N THR A 975 -28.21 0.21 -30.64
CA THR A 975 -28.46 1.52 -31.23
C THR A 975 -27.19 2.38 -31.30
N PRO A 976 -27.10 3.33 -32.25
CA PRO A 976 -25.93 4.20 -32.41
C PRO A 976 -25.81 5.31 -31.35
N ARG A 977 -26.30 5.08 -30.13
CA ARG A 977 -26.38 6.08 -29.07
C ARG A 977 -25.97 5.52 -27.72
N TYR A 978 -25.21 6.32 -26.99
CA TYR A 978 -24.85 6.05 -25.59
C TYR A 978 -24.93 7.34 -24.77
N VAL A 979 -25.40 7.24 -23.52
CA VAL A 979 -25.48 8.38 -22.60
C VAL A 979 -24.32 8.30 -21.63
N TRP A 980 -23.36 9.20 -21.77
CA TRP A 980 -22.17 9.30 -20.94
C TRP A 980 -22.40 10.27 -19.78
N ASP A 981 -22.16 9.82 -18.55
CA ASP A 981 -22.17 10.65 -17.34
C ASP A 981 -20.79 11.27 -17.10
N LEU A 982 -20.70 12.60 -17.25
CA LEU A 982 -19.45 13.36 -17.09
C LEU A 982 -19.06 13.61 -15.64
N ARG A 983 -19.99 13.44 -14.69
CA ARG A 983 -19.80 13.94 -13.32
C ARG A 983 -18.69 13.20 -12.58
N GLY A 984 -18.34 12.01 -13.04
CA GLY A 984 -17.19 11.25 -12.56
C GLY A 984 -16.02 11.17 -13.51
N GLU A 985 -15.88 12.11 -14.44
CA GLU A 985 -14.69 12.18 -15.29
C GLU A 985 -13.67 13.15 -14.69
N THR A 986 -12.38 12.81 -14.79
CA THR A 986 -11.32 13.77 -14.42
C THR A 986 -11.40 15.00 -15.32
N PRO A 987 -11.30 16.24 -14.82
CA PRO A 987 -11.15 17.38 -15.71
C PRO A 987 -9.93 17.20 -16.62
N GLY A 988 -10.09 17.36 -17.93
CA GLY A 988 -9.03 17.06 -18.87
C GLY A 988 -9.50 16.64 -20.24
N SER A 989 -8.57 16.08 -21.02
CA SER A 989 -8.88 15.57 -22.36
C SER A 989 -9.18 14.08 -22.28
N HIS A 990 -10.27 13.67 -22.92
CA HIS A 990 -10.72 12.29 -22.95
C HIS A 990 -10.84 11.77 -24.38
N PHE A 991 -10.44 10.53 -24.62
CA PHE A 991 -10.70 9.84 -25.87
C PHE A 991 -12.05 9.13 -25.80
N VAL A 992 -13.01 9.59 -26.61
CA VAL A 992 -14.25 8.87 -26.85
C VAL A 992 -14.05 7.99 -28.07
N THR A 993 -14.19 6.68 -27.90
CA THR A 993 -14.06 5.70 -28.99
C THR A 993 -15.36 4.92 -29.13
N VAL A 994 -15.80 4.68 -30.37
CA VAL A 994 -16.91 3.79 -30.68
C VAL A 994 -16.44 2.74 -31.67
N HIS A 995 -16.76 1.47 -31.42
CA HIS A 995 -16.64 0.41 -32.43
C HIS A 995 -18.02 0.12 -33.00
N ALA A 996 -18.15 0.12 -34.33
CA ALA A 996 -19.34 -0.37 -35.02
C ALA A 996 -19.06 -1.76 -35.56
N ILE A 997 -19.97 -2.71 -35.31
CA ILE A 997 -19.83 -4.12 -35.72
C ILE A 997 -21.03 -4.50 -36.58
N ASP A 998 -20.78 -5.05 -37.77
CA ASP A 998 -21.82 -5.55 -38.66
C ASP A 998 -22.17 -7.03 -38.43
N ASP A 999 -23.23 -7.50 -39.09
CA ASP A 999 -23.71 -8.90 -39.07
C ASP A 999 -22.73 -9.91 -39.67
N GLY A 1000 -21.69 -9.46 -40.38
CA GLY A 1000 -20.53 -10.24 -40.80
C GLY A 1000 -19.35 -10.19 -39.82
N TRP A 1001 -19.54 -9.60 -38.64
CA TRP A 1001 -18.52 -9.34 -37.62
C TRP A 1001 -17.36 -8.46 -38.10
N ASN A 1002 -17.58 -7.70 -39.16
CA ASN A 1002 -16.65 -6.68 -39.58
C ASN A 1002 -16.74 -5.46 -38.67
N ARG A 1003 -15.60 -4.93 -38.24
CA ARG A 1003 -15.57 -3.88 -37.22
C ARG A 1003 -14.58 -2.75 -37.53
N SER A 1004 -15.01 -1.53 -37.27
CA SER A 1004 -14.20 -0.32 -37.39
C SER A 1004 -14.40 0.55 -36.16
N ALA A 1005 -13.49 1.49 -35.96
CA ALA A 1005 -13.52 2.40 -34.84
C ALA A 1005 -13.46 3.86 -35.30
N ALA A 1006 -14.22 4.71 -34.60
CA ALA A 1006 -14.05 6.14 -34.62
C ALA A 1006 -13.59 6.60 -33.24
N GLN A 1007 -12.67 7.54 -33.22
CA GLN A 1007 -12.12 8.10 -32.00
C GLN A 1007 -12.05 9.62 -32.13
N ILE A 1008 -12.55 10.31 -31.11
CA ILE A 1008 -12.42 11.76 -30.98
C ILE A 1008 -11.82 12.11 -29.62
N LEU A 1009 -11.11 13.22 -29.57
CA LEU A 1009 -10.70 13.85 -28.33
C LEU A 1009 -11.81 14.82 -27.91
N VAL A 1010 -12.19 14.84 -26.64
CA VAL A 1010 -13.09 15.84 -26.05
C VAL A 1010 -12.45 16.42 -24.79
N ARG A 1011 -12.92 17.57 -24.32
CA ARG A 1011 -12.41 18.20 -23.09
C ARG A 1011 -13.52 18.29 -22.06
N CYS A 1012 -13.35 17.59 -20.94
CA CYS A 1012 -14.25 17.66 -19.81
C CYS A 1012 -13.79 18.79 -18.86
N GLU A 1013 -14.69 19.72 -18.56
CA GLU A 1013 -14.47 20.87 -17.66
C GLU A 1013 -15.32 20.78 -16.38
#